data_AF-G3Q5X0-F1
#
_entry.id   AF-G3Q5X0-F1
#
_cell.length_a   1.000
_cell.length_b   1.000
_cell.length_c   1.000
_cell.angle_alpha   90.00
_cell.angle_beta   90.00
_cell.angle_gamma   90.00
#
_symmetry.space_group_name_H-M   'P 1'
#
loop_
_entity.id
_entity.type
_entity.pdbx_description
1 polymer ?
#
loop_
_entity_poly.entity_id
_entity_poly.type
_entity_poly.pdbx_seq_one_letter_code
_entity_poly.pdbx_strand_id
1 'polypeptide(L)'
;MDTDKFNYVYSCDLDINVQLKIGSLEGKREQKSYKALLEDPMLRFSGLYQENCSDLYVTCQVFAEGKPLALPVRTSYKAFSTRWNWNEWLRLPVKYPDLPQSAQVALTVWDVYGPGRAVPVGGTTVTLFGKYGMFRQGMHDLKVWPGVEGDGGEPTSTPGRTSSSLTEDQMGRLAKLTKAHRQGHMVKVDWLDRLTFREIEMINESEKRSSNFMYLMVEFPRVKTNEKEYSIYIQDGDDTSPVLTTCDIVKVPDPQMGMENLVESKHHKLARSLRSGPSDHDLKPNAATRDQLNIIVSYPPTKQLSSEEQDLVWKFRYYLTTQEKALTKFLKCVNWDLPQEAKQALELLGKWRPMDVEDSLELLSSQFTNPTVRRYAVARLQQADDEDLLMYLLQLVQALKYENFNDILGGLEPGSKRDSQGLSDDSTLDSSQILSGTSGPSTATQKGKDVAESESQEQDLCTFLISRACKNSTLANYLYWYVIVECEDQDTQQRDPKTHEMYLNVMRRFSQALLKGDKSVRVMRSLLASQQTFVNRLVQLMKAVQRESGNRKKKTERLQALLADNEKVNLSEIEPIPLPLEPLIRIRGIVPETATLFKSALMPAKLIFKAEDGTMYPVIFKHGDDLRQDQLILQIISLMDKLLRKENLDLKLTPYKVLATSTKHGFMQFVQSVPVAEVLATEGNIQSFFRKHAPSEKGPYGISSEVMDTYVKSCAGYCVITYILGVGDRHLDNLLLTKTGKLFHIDFGYILGRDPKPLPPPMKLSKEMVEGMGGMQSEQYQEFRKQCYTAFLHLRRYSNLILNLFSLMVDANIPDIALEPDKTVKKVQDKFRLDLSDEEAVHYMQSLIDESVGALFAAVVEQIHKFAQYWRR
;
A
#
# COMPACT_ATOMS: atom_id res chain seq x y z
N MET A 1 -66.95 34.88 11.76
CA MET A 1 -65.48 35.03 11.68
C MET A 1 -64.91 33.98 12.60
N ASP A 2 -64.74 32.76 12.10
CA ASP A 2 -64.02 31.73 12.84
C ASP A 2 -62.53 32.01 12.66
N THR A 3 -61.83 32.27 13.76
CA THR A 3 -60.38 32.40 13.81
C THR A 3 -59.73 31.13 13.24
N ASP A 4 -58.94 31.26 12.18
CA ASP A 4 -58.11 30.19 11.63
C ASP A 4 -57.19 29.61 12.72
N LYS A 5 -57.57 28.46 13.28
CA LYS A 5 -56.74 27.73 14.24
C LYS A 5 -55.67 26.96 13.47
N PHE A 6 -54.42 27.42 13.57
CA PHE A 6 -53.26 26.67 13.06
C PHE A 6 -52.87 25.59 14.08
N ASN A 7 -53.08 24.31 13.72
CA ASN A 7 -52.70 23.19 14.56
C ASN A 7 -51.29 22.70 14.16
N TYR A 8 -50.37 22.62 15.11
CA TYR A 8 -49.02 22.10 14.90
C TYR A 8 -48.63 21.08 15.98
N VAL A 9 -47.65 20.25 15.66
CA VAL A 9 -47.01 19.29 16.59
C VAL A 9 -45.51 19.43 16.43
N TYR A 10 -44.77 19.38 17.54
CA TYR A 10 -43.31 19.44 17.48
C TYR A 10 -42.72 18.14 16.92
N SER A 11 -41.64 18.25 16.15
CA SER A 11 -40.95 17.09 15.60
C SER A 11 -40.44 16.13 16.68
N CYS A 12 -40.06 16.65 17.86
CA CYS A 12 -39.62 15.87 19.02
C CYS A 12 -40.74 15.04 19.67
N ASP A 13 -42.01 15.43 19.50
CA ASP A 13 -43.16 14.73 20.08
C ASP A 13 -43.68 13.58 19.19
N LEU A 14 -43.11 13.39 18.00
CA LEU A 14 -43.56 12.41 17.01
C LEU A 14 -42.62 11.20 16.91
N ASP A 15 -42.81 10.20 17.78
CA ASP A 15 -42.03 8.95 17.77
C ASP A 15 -42.42 7.98 16.62
N ILE A 16 -42.41 8.48 15.39
CA ILE A 16 -42.70 7.71 14.17
C ILE A 16 -41.63 7.96 13.11
N ASN A 17 -41.41 6.97 12.25
CA ASN A 17 -40.49 7.12 11.13
C ASN A 17 -41.02 8.13 10.09
N VAL A 18 -40.09 8.85 9.47
CA VAL A 18 -40.40 9.70 8.32
C VAL A 18 -40.86 8.83 7.16
N GLN A 19 -41.95 9.23 6.52
CA GLN A 19 -42.50 8.55 5.35
C GLN A 19 -42.60 9.53 4.20
N LEU A 20 -42.29 9.08 2.99
CA LEU A 20 -42.44 9.86 1.76
C LEU A 20 -43.09 8.98 0.71
N LYS A 21 -44.00 9.55 -0.08
CA LYS A 21 -44.65 8.81 -1.14
C LYS A 21 -44.04 9.16 -2.49
N ILE A 22 -43.55 8.15 -3.19
CA ILE A 22 -43.02 8.28 -4.55
C ILE A 22 -44.16 8.11 -5.54
N GLY A 23 -44.41 9.16 -6.32
CA GLY A 23 -45.54 9.30 -7.22
C GLY A 23 -45.25 8.88 -8.66
N SER A 24 -45.52 9.79 -9.61
CA SER A 24 -45.19 9.65 -11.02
C SER A 24 -43.84 10.28 -11.37
N LEU A 25 -43.20 9.78 -12.42
CA LEU A 25 -42.09 10.43 -13.10
C LEU A 25 -42.56 10.83 -14.50
N GLU A 26 -42.47 12.11 -14.81
CA GLU A 26 -42.93 12.72 -16.06
C GLU A 26 -41.78 13.43 -16.77
N GLY A 27 -41.67 13.27 -18.09
CA GLY A 27 -40.63 13.91 -18.90
C GLY A 27 -40.17 13.01 -20.04
N LYS A 28 -39.29 13.53 -20.90
CA LYS A 28 -38.71 12.77 -22.02
C LYS A 28 -37.34 12.24 -21.65
N ARG A 29 -37.08 10.99 -22.01
CA ARG A 29 -35.77 10.35 -21.88
C ARG A 29 -35.18 10.16 -23.27
N GLU A 30 -34.05 10.78 -23.55
CA GLU A 30 -33.41 10.69 -24.86
C GLU A 30 -32.73 9.32 -25.06
N GLN A 31 -32.99 8.69 -26.20
CA GLN A 31 -32.34 7.44 -26.58
C GLN A 31 -30.92 7.73 -27.08
N LYS A 32 -29.92 7.03 -26.55
CA LYS A 32 -28.51 7.22 -26.94
C LYS A 32 -28.27 6.75 -28.38
N SER A 33 -27.35 7.44 -29.07
CA SER A 33 -27.04 7.17 -30.48
C SER A 33 -26.48 5.76 -30.71
N TYR A 34 -26.63 5.25 -31.93
CA TYR A 34 -26.09 3.93 -32.32
C TYR A 34 -24.58 3.82 -32.09
N LYS A 35 -23.83 4.93 -32.24
CA LYS A 35 -22.39 4.98 -31.97
C LYS A 35 -22.06 4.70 -30.50
N ALA A 36 -22.84 5.24 -29.56
CA ALA A 36 -22.66 4.98 -28.14
C ALA A 36 -22.92 3.50 -27.79
N LEU A 37 -23.86 2.86 -28.49
CA LEU A 37 -24.16 1.43 -28.31
C LEU A 37 -23.06 0.50 -28.85
N LEU A 38 -22.25 0.95 -29.82
CA LEU A 38 -21.05 0.24 -30.28
C LEU A 38 -19.88 0.36 -29.30
N GLU A 39 -19.75 1.51 -28.63
CA GLU A 39 -18.72 1.78 -27.63
C GLU A 39 -19.01 1.07 -26.30
N ASP A 40 -20.28 0.97 -25.90
CA ASP A 40 -20.71 0.16 -24.75
C ASP A 40 -21.87 -0.79 -25.12
N PRO A 41 -21.57 -2.06 -25.44
CA PRO A 41 -22.59 -3.07 -25.77
C PRO A 41 -23.59 -3.35 -24.64
N MET A 42 -23.29 -2.98 -23.39
CA MET A 42 -24.21 -3.15 -22.26
C MET A 42 -25.40 -2.19 -22.31
N LEU A 43 -25.30 -1.09 -23.08
CA LEU A 43 -26.43 -0.17 -23.32
C LEU A 43 -27.66 -0.88 -23.90
N ARG A 44 -27.49 -2.01 -24.60
CA ARG A 44 -28.60 -2.81 -25.14
C ARG A 44 -29.53 -3.36 -24.04
N PHE A 45 -29.02 -3.52 -22.81
CA PHE A 45 -29.81 -4.01 -21.67
C PHE A 45 -30.56 -2.89 -20.93
N SER A 46 -30.26 -1.62 -21.22
CA SER A 46 -31.06 -0.50 -20.73
C SER A 46 -32.48 -0.57 -21.30
N GLY A 47 -33.47 -0.24 -20.47
CA GLY A 47 -34.86 -0.14 -20.89
C GLY A 47 -35.13 0.92 -21.98
N LEU A 48 -34.12 1.71 -22.38
CA LEU A 48 -34.17 2.65 -23.52
C LEU A 48 -34.39 2.01 -24.88
N TYR A 49 -34.10 0.71 -25.03
CA TYR A 49 -34.21 -0.03 -26.29
C TYR A 49 -35.36 -1.05 -26.28
N GLN A 50 -36.25 -0.98 -25.29
CA GLN A 50 -37.45 -1.80 -25.18
C GLN A 50 -38.66 -1.05 -25.75
N GLU A 51 -39.67 -1.78 -26.25
CA GLU A 51 -40.92 -1.18 -26.76
C GLU A 51 -41.81 -0.59 -25.65
N ASN A 52 -41.60 -1.03 -24.40
CA ASN A 52 -42.32 -0.58 -23.20
C ASN A 52 -41.50 0.44 -22.40
N CYS A 53 -42.13 1.14 -21.44
CA CYS A 53 -41.41 2.01 -20.51
C CYS A 53 -40.30 1.26 -19.75
N SER A 54 -39.13 1.87 -19.59
CA SER A 54 -38.02 1.27 -18.85
C SER A 54 -38.39 0.94 -17.40
N ASP A 55 -37.95 -0.21 -16.91
CA ASP A 55 -38.11 -0.65 -15.51
C ASP A 55 -37.18 0.15 -14.59
N LEU A 56 -37.65 1.29 -14.11
CA LEU A 56 -36.91 2.19 -13.23
C LEU A 56 -37.22 1.93 -11.76
N TYR A 57 -36.30 2.27 -10.87
CA TYR A 57 -36.55 2.35 -9.43
C TYR A 57 -35.96 3.63 -8.83
N VAL A 58 -36.49 4.06 -7.70
CA VAL A 58 -36.03 5.27 -7.00
C VAL A 58 -35.41 4.89 -5.67
N THR A 59 -34.24 5.42 -5.37
CA THR A 59 -33.64 5.39 -4.02
C THR A 59 -33.83 6.73 -3.34
N CYS A 60 -34.10 6.70 -2.04
CA CYS A 60 -34.35 7.86 -1.21
C CYS A 60 -33.46 7.80 0.03
N GLN A 61 -32.68 8.85 0.29
CA GLN A 61 -31.76 8.93 1.41
C GLN A 61 -31.79 10.32 2.04
N VAL A 62 -31.77 10.36 3.38
CA VAL A 62 -31.80 11.61 4.15
C VAL A 62 -30.38 12.03 4.48
N PHE A 63 -30.10 13.32 4.29
CA PHE A 63 -28.83 13.96 4.58
C PHE A 63 -29.04 15.17 5.49
N ALA A 64 -28.01 15.54 6.25
CA ALA A 64 -27.89 16.84 6.91
C ALA A 64 -26.42 17.26 6.87
N GLU A 65 -26.15 18.53 6.57
CA GLU A 65 -24.78 19.09 6.54
C GLU A 65 -23.83 18.28 5.63
N GLY A 66 -24.32 17.79 4.48
CA GLY A 66 -23.50 16.98 3.56
C GLY A 66 -23.35 15.50 3.93
N LYS A 67 -23.89 15.05 5.08
CA LYS A 67 -23.70 13.68 5.59
C LYS A 67 -25.00 12.88 5.60
N PRO A 68 -24.99 11.58 5.23
CA PRO A 68 -26.18 10.74 5.27
C PRO A 68 -26.58 10.41 6.72
N LEU A 69 -27.83 10.66 7.08
CA LEU A 69 -28.40 10.32 8.39
C LEU A 69 -28.94 8.90 8.47
N ALA A 70 -29.25 8.29 7.32
CA ALA A 70 -29.91 7.00 7.23
C ALA A 70 -29.44 6.23 5.99
N LEU A 71 -29.63 4.90 5.98
CA LEU A 71 -29.41 4.07 4.80
C LEU A 71 -30.42 4.39 3.69
N PRO A 72 -30.02 4.30 2.41
CA PRO A 72 -30.93 4.54 1.29
C PRO A 72 -32.04 3.49 1.25
N VAL A 73 -33.28 3.94 1.09
CA VAL A 73 -34.46 3.08 0.88
C VAL A 73 -34.85 3.12 -0.58
N ARG A 74 -35.14 1.97 -1.17
CA ARG A 74 -35.56 1.87 -2.58
C ARG A 74 -37.05 1.54 -2.72
N THR A 75 -37.64 1.97 -3.82
CA THR A 75 -38.98 1.53 -4.25
C THR A 75 -39.00 0.04 -4.58
N SER A 76 -40.17 -0.56 -4.44
CA SER A 76 -40.46 -1.92 -4.88
C SER A 76 -40.30 -2.03 -6.41
N TYR A 77 -39.94 -3.22 -6.88
CA TYR A 77 -39.89 -3.49 -8.33
C TYR A 77 -41.30 -3.42 -8.92
N LYS A 78 -41.43 -2.73 -10.06
CA LYS A 78 -42.68 -2.60 -10.81
C LYS A 78 -42.36 -2.52 -12.31
N ALA A 79 -43.04 -3.33 -13.11
CA ALA A 79 -42.96 -3.25 -14.56
C ALA A 79 -43.88 -2.12 -15.07
N PHE A 80 -43.37 -1.27 -15.95
CA PHE A 80 -44.12 -0.13 -16.49
C PHE A 80 -44.52 -0.37 -17.94
N SER A 81 -45.81 -0.17 -18.26
CA SER A 81 -46.31 -0.30 -19.63
C SER A 81 -46.29 1.05 -20.36
N THR A 82 -47.02 2.05 -19.83
CA THR A 82 -47.25 3.33 -20.52
C THR A 82 -46.74 4.57 -19.78
N ARG A 83 -46.58 4.50 -18.45
CA ARG A 83 -46.09 5.61 -17.62
C ARG A 83 -45.39 5.12 -16.35
N TRP A 84 -44.41 5.88 -15.88
CA TRP A 84 -43.75 5.63 -14.60
C TRP A 84 -44.61 6.16 -13.45
N ASN A 85 -45.26 5.26 -12.72
CA ASN A 85 -46.05 5.60 -11.55
C ASN A 85 -45.90 4.52 -10.47
N TRP A 86 -45.14 4.83 -9.41
CA TRP A 86 -44.94 3.93 -8.27
C TRP A 86 -46.16 3.95 -7.35
N ASN A 87 -46.57 5.16 -6.93
CA ASN A 87 -47.62 5.39 -5.93
C ASN A 87 -47.35 4.63 -4.63
N GLU A 88 -46.10 4.66 -4.17
CA GLU A 88 -45.58 3.84 -3.07
C GLU A 88 -45.12 4.72 -1.91
N TRP A 89 -45.54 4.39 -0.68
CA TRP A 89 -45.02 5.01 0.54
C TRP A 89 -43.74 4.33 0.99
N LEU A 90 -42.64 5.07 1.00
CA LEU A 90 -41.36 4.65 1.54
C LEU A 90 -41.24 5.07 3.00
N ARG A 91 -40.99 4.10 3.87
CA ARG A 91 -40.64 4.34 5.27
C ARG A 91 -39.13 4.47 5.40
N LEU A 92 -38.66 5.66 5.77
CA LEU A 92 -37.24 5.92 5.94
C LEU A 92 -36.77 5.44 7.33
N PRO A 93 -35.51 4.98 7.48
CA PRO A 93 -34.97 4.52 8.76
C PRO A 93 -34.49 5.71 9.62
N VAL A 94 -35.30 6.76 9.71
CA VAL A 94 -35.07 7.95 10.54
C VAL A 94 -36.41 8.41 11.11
N LYS A 95 -36.44 8.84 12.37
CA LYS A 95 -37.64 9.34 13.03
C LYS A 95 -37.71 10.86 12.94
N TYR A 96 -38.91 11.44 13.11
CA TYR A 96 -39.07 12.90 13.13
C TYR A 96 -38.25 13.64 14.21
N PRO A 97 -38.03 13.11 15.43
CA PRO A 97 -37.23 13.75 16.46
C PRO A 97 -35.74 13.85 16.10
N ASP A 98 -35.25 12.94 15.25
CA ASP A 98 -33.84 12.84 14.88
C ASP A 98 -33.48 13.76 13.69
N LEU A 99 -34.46 14.46 13.11
CA LEU A 99 -34.24 15.33 11.96
C LEU A 99 -33.78 16.74 12.39
N PRO A 100 -32.57 17.18 12.01
CA PRO A 100 -32.16 18.58 12.19
C PRO A 100 -32.86 19.51 11.19
N GLN A 101 -32.82 20.82 11.44
CA GLN A 101 -33.42 21.84 10.56
C GLN A 101 -32.81 21.84 9.14
N SER A 102 -31.51 21.53 9.05
CA SER A 102 -30.76 21.39 7.79
C SER A 102 -31.09 20.11 7.01
N ALA A 103 -31.94 19.23 7.54
CA ALA A 103 -32.22 17.94 6.90
C ALA A 103 -32.79 18.10 5.48
N GLN A 104 -32.22 17.34 4.55
CA GLN A 104 -32.62 17.26 3.15
C GLN A 104 -32.80 15.80 2.75
N VAL A 105 -33.60 15.56 1.72
CA VAL A 105 -33.77 14.24 1.14
C VAL A 105 -33.29 14.25 -0.30
N ALA A 106 -32.36 13.35 -0.60
CA ALA A 106 -31.85 13.11 -1.94
C ALA A 106 -32.55 11.87 -2.51
N LEU A 107 -33.08 12.02 -3.73
CA LEU A 107 -33.73 10.96 -4.49
C LEU A 107 -32.97 10.73 -5.80
N THR A 108 -32.65 9.47 -6.11
CA THR A 108 -31.98 9.08 -7.35
C THR A 108 -32.84 8.07 -8.09
N VAL A 109 -33.10 8.34 -9.37
CA VAL A 109 -33.79 7.43 -10.28
C VAL A 109 -32.75 6.58 -10.99
N TRP A 110 -32.91 5.26 -10.94
CA TRP A 110 -31.97 4.28 -11.47
C TRP A 110 -32.55 3.48 -12.62
N ASP A 111 -31.72 3.21 -13.62
CA ASP A 111 -31.99 2.24 -14.68
C ASP A 111 -31.16 0.98 -14.46
N VAL A 112 -31.78 -0.17 -14.69
CA VAL A 112 -31.12 -1.48 -14.59
C VAL A 112 -30.32 -1.70 -15.87
N TYR A 113 -29.00 -1.54 -15.75
CA TYR A 113 -28.06 -1.55 -16.87
C TYR A 113 -27.53 -2.96 -17.20
N GLY A 114 -27.64 -3.89 -16.25
CA GLY A 114 -27.22 -5.27 -16.40
C GLY A 114 -27.24 -6.02 -15.05
N PRO A 115 -26.78 -7.28 -15.01
CA PRO A 115 -26.75 -8.08 -13.79
C PRO A 115 -25.91 -7.38 -12.70
N GLY A 116 -26.56 -6.94 -11.62
CA GLY A 116 -25.89 -6.26 -10.49
C GLY A 116 -25.39 -4.85 -10.78
N ARG A 117 -25.71 -4.25 -11.93
CA ARG A 117 -25.25 -2.92 -12.33
C ARG A 117 -26.43 -2.00 -12.63
N ALA A 118 -26.52 -0.89 -11.91
CA ALA A 118 -27.49 0.17 -12.17
C ALA A 118 -26.77 1.48 -12.51
N VAL A 119 -27.38 2.30 -13.35
CA VAL A 119 -26.84 3.60 -13.77
C VAL A 119 -27.84 4.69 -13.41
N PRO A 120 -27.40 5.84 -12.86
CA PRO A 120 -28.32 6.92 -12.53
C PRO A 120 -28.92 7.51 -13.81
N VAL A 121 -30.25 7.52 -13.86
CA VAL A 121 -31.01 8.28 -14.85
C VAL A 121 -30.98 9.76 -14.47
N GLY A 122 -31.06 10.05 -13.17
CA GLY A 122 -30.90 11.38 -12.64
C GLY A 122 -31.25 11.51 -11.16
N GLY A 123 -30.85 12.63 -10.57
CA GLY A 123 -30.90 12.91 -9.14
C GLY A 123 -31.65 14.19 -8.81
N THR A 124 -32.27 14.25 -7.62
CA THR A 124 -32.96 15.44 -7.12
C THR A 124 -32.90 15.51 -5.60
N THR A 125 -32.67 16.71 -5.06
CA THR A 125 -32.54 16.95 -3.62
C THR A 125 -33.48 18.06 -3.17
N VAL A 126 -34.18 17.85 -2.05
CA VAL A 126 -35.10 18.84 -1.49
C VAL A 126 -34.99 18.88 0.04
N THR A 127 -35.02 20.08 0.63
CA THR A 127 -35.02 20.24 2.09
C THR A 127 -36.29 19.65 2.70
N LEU A 128 -36.21 19.00 3.86
CA LEU A 128 -37.38 18.49 4.57
C LEU A 128 -38.15 19.60 5.29
N PHE A 129 -37.44 20.63 5.77
CA PHE A 129 -38.02 21.80 6.42
C PHE A 129 -37.98 23.03 5.50
N GLY A 130 -39.02 23.88 5.63
CA GLY A 130 -39.07 25.20 5.02
C GLY A 130 -38.31 26.26 5.84
N LYS A 131 -38.25 27.50 5.31
CA LYS A 131 -37.55 28.64 5.95
C LYS A 131 -38.02 28.99 7.38
N TYR A 132 -39.20 28.52 7.76
CA TYR A 132 -39.83 28.79 9.06
C TYR A 132 -39.92 27.53 9.92
N GLY A 133 -39.05 26.52 9.73
CA GLY A 133 -39.03 25.30 10.55
C GLY A 133 -40.22 24.34 10.36
N MET A 134 -41.14 24.63 9.45
CA MET A 134 -42.26 23.75 9.12
C MET A 134 -41.82 22.63 8.18
N PHE A 135 -42.14 21.38 8.54
CA PHE A 135 -41.94 20.22 7.66
C PHE A 135 -42.78 20.37 6.38
N ARG A 136 -42.22 19.97 5.24
CA ARG A 136 -42.94 20.03 3.97
C ARG A 136 -44.14 19.08 3.97
N GLN A 137 -45.23 19.51 3.34
CA GLN A 137 -46.46 18.75 3.27
C GLN A 137 -47.06 18.78 1.86
N GLY A 138 -47.81 17.75 1.51
CA GLY A 138 -48.52 17.62 0.24
C GLY A 138 -47.61 17.21 -0.92
N MET A 139 -48.15 17.32 -2.14
CA MET A 139 -47.49 16.91 -3.38
C MET A 139 -46.54 17.99 -3.90
N HIS A 140 -45.33 17.60 -4.27
CA HIS A 140 -44.31 18.45 -4.90
C HIS A 140 -43.76 17.76 -6.14
N ASP A 141 -43.73 18.48 -7.26
CA ASP A 141 -43.02 18.06 -8.46
C ASP A 141 -41.56 18.55 -8.35
N LEU A 142 -40.62 17.61 -8.29
CA LEU A 142 -39.19 17.88 -8.13
C LEU A 142 -38.46 17.70 -9.46
N LYS A 143 -37.66 18.69 -9.84
CA LYS A 143 -36.82 18.63 -11.05
C LYS A 143 -35.71 17.60 -10.86
N VAL A 144 -35.55 16.68 -11.82
CA VAL A 144 -34.53 15.64 -11.82
C VAL A 144 -33.39 16.01 -12.76
N TRP A 145 -32.17 16.06 -12.25
CA TRP A 145 -30.96 16.39 -12.99
C TRP A 145 -30.42 15.16 -13.72
N PRO A 146 -30.25 15.21 -15.06
CA PRO A 146 -29.94 14.02 -15.85
C PRO A 146 -28.52 13.50 -15.59
N GLY A 147 -28.37 12.18 -15.48
CA GLY A 147 -27.07 11.48 -15.46
C GLY A 147 -26.24 11.66 -14.19
N VAL A 148 -26.79 12.28 -13.14
CA VAL A 148 -26.13 12.50 -11.84
C VAL A 148 -26.95 11.87 -10.73
N GLU A 149 -26.30 11.46 -9.64
CA GLU A 149 -26.99 11.02 -8.41
C GLU A 149 -27.44 12.23 -7.59
N GLY A 150 -28.51 12.09 -6.82
CA GLY A 150 -28.93 13.14 -5.90
C GLY A 150 -27.89 13.30 -4.78
N ASP A 151 -27.39 14.51 -4.57
CA ASP A 151 -26.40 14.78 -3.52
C ASP A 151 -27.04 15.44 -2.27
N GLY A 152 -26.46 15.19 -1.10
CA GLY A 152 -26.86 15.83 0.15
C GLY A 152 -26.07 17.10 0.50
N GLY A 153 -25.35 17.66 -0.48
CA GLY A 153 -24.40 18.76 -0.26
C GLY A 153 -25.06 20.09 0.13
N GLU A 154 -24.27 20.97 0.76
CA GLU A 154 -24.69 22.34 1.08
C GLU A 154 -23.70 23.35 0.48
N PRO A 155 -24.01 23.98 -0.67
CA PRO A 155 -25.23 23.85 -1.48
C PRO A 155 -25.26 22.56 -2.34
N THR A 156 -26.46 21.98 -2.53
CA THR A 156 -26.68 20.79 -3.37
C THR A 156 -26.43 21.10 -4.85
N SER A 157 -25.76 20.19 -5.57
CA SER A 157 -25.60 20.29 -7.03
C SER A 157 -26.84 19.83 -7.80
N THR A 158 -27.77 19.14 -7.13
CA THR A 158 -29.02 18.63 -7.71
C THR A 158 -30.28 19.23 -7.06
N PRO A 159 -30.46 20.56 -7.01
CA PRO A 159 -31.62 21.16 -6.36
C PRO A 159 -32.91 20.80 -7.10
N GLY A 160 -33.85 20.14 -6.40
CA GLY A 160 -35.17 19.79 -6.93
C GLY A 160 -36.12 20.98 -7.07
N ARG A 161 -35.80 22.09 -6.40
CA ARG A 161 -36.53 23.36 -6.47
C ARG A 161 -35.55 24.52 -6.72
N THR A 162 -35.51 25.06 -7.93
CA THR A 162 -34.77 26.30 -8.24
C THR A 162 -35.56 27.54 -7.81
N SER A 163 -34.90 28.50 -7.16
CA SER A 163 -35.51 29.75 -6.66
C SER A 163 -35.92 30.72 -7.76
N SER A 164 -35.39 30.57 -8.97
CA SER A 164 -35.62 31.47 -10.11
C SER A 164 -36.91 31.20 -10.91
N SER A 165 -37.58 30.05 -10.74
CA SER A 165 -38.74 29.69 -11.57
C SER A 165 -40.11 29.95 -10.91
N LEU A 166 -40.21 30.26 -9.61
CA LEU A 166 -41.52 30.38 -8.94
C LEU A 166 -42.27 31.70 -9.17
N THR A 167 -41.65 32.67 -9.83
CA THR A 167 -42.24 33.99 -10.13
C THR A 167 -42.65 34.18 -11.59
N GLU A 168 -42.15 33.37 -12.54
CA GLU A 168 -42.47 33.50 -13.97
C GLU A 168 -43.06 32.23 -14.61
N ASP A 169 -43.03 31.07 -13.94
CA ASP A 169 -43.48 29.77 -14.48
C ASP A 169 -44.98 29.50 -14.19
N GLN A 170 -45.76 29.10 -15.21
CA GLN A 170 -47.21 28.90 -15.05
C GLN A 170 -47.52 27.79 -14.03
N MET A 171 -46.73 26.70 -14.02
CA MET A 171 -46.83 25.61 -13.03
C MET A 171 -46.75 26.11 -11.58
N GLY A 172 -45.80 27.00 -11.29
CA GLY A 172 -45.58 27.56 -9.96
C GLY A 172 -46.74 28.44 -9.48
N ARG A 173 -47.34 29.20 -10.39
CA ARG A 173 -48.53 30.02 -10.13
C ARG A 173 -49.77 29.15 -9.86
N LEU A 174 -50.01 28.11 -10.67
CA LEU A 174 -51.14 27.20 -10.50
C LEU A 174 -51.02 26.35 -9.22
N ALA A 175 -49.81 25.96 -8.82
CA ALA A 175 -49.57 25.26 -7.56
C ALA A 175 -49.88 26.13 -6.33
N LYS A 176 -49.55 27.43 -6.37
CA LYS A 176 -49.90 28.39 -5.31
C LYS A 176 -51.42 28.57 -5.18
N LEU A 177 -52.12 28.71 -6.31
CA LEU A 177 -53.59 28.85 -6.33
C LEU A 177 -54.30 27.57 -5.86
N THR A 178 -53.81 26.41 -6.29
CA THR A 178 -54.31 25.10 -5.81
C THR A 178 -54.13 24.93 -4.30
N LYS A 179 -52.99 25.41 -3.76
CA LYS A 179 -52.76 25.41 -2.31
C LYS A 179 -53.73 26.35 -1.58
N ALA A 180 -53.96 27.55 -2.10
CA ALA A 180 -54.92 28.51 -1.53
C ALA A 180 -56.36 27.97 -1.52
N HIS A 181 -56.78 27.29 -2.59
CA HIS A 181 -58.07 26.59 -2.64
C HIS A 181 -58.17 25.46 -1.60
N ARG A 182 -57.15 24.60 -1.50
CA ARG A 182 -57.12 23.52 -0.50
C ARG A 182 -57.10 24.04 0.95
N GLN A 183 -56.51 25.21 1.19
CA GLN A 183 -56.50 25.89 2.49
C GLN A 183 -57.82 26.60 2.82
N GLY A 184 -58.79 26.61 1.92
CA GLY A 184 -60.10 27.23 2.16
C GLY A 184 -60.13 28.75 1.92
N HIS A 185 -59.05 29.32 1.36
CA HIS A 185 -59.01 30.75 1.02
C HIS A 185 -59.82 31.07 -0.25
N MET A 186 -60.35 30.05 -0.92
CA MET A 186 -61.24 30.17 -2.07
C MET A 186 -62.50 29.35 -1.84
N VAL A 187 -63.63 29.84 -2.36
CA VAL A 187 -64.92 29.15 -2.27
C VAL A 187 -64.88 27.87 -3.11
N LYS A 188 -65.21 26.73 -2.51
CA LYS A 188 -65.29 25.43 -3.21
C LYS A 188 -66.56 25.35 -4.03
N VAL A 189 -66.42 25.03 -5.32
CA VAL A 189 -67.54 24.87 -6.26
C VAL A 189 -67.29 23.58 -7.04
N ASP A 190 -67.87 22.47 -6.59
CA ASP A 190 -67.49 21.11 -7.01
C ASP A 190 -67.43 20.88 -8.53
N TRP A 191 -68.40 21.41 -9.30
CA TRP A 191 -68.42 21.22 -10.76
C TRP A 191 -67.32 22.03 -11.46
N LEU A 192 -67.06 23.25 -10.99
CA LEU A 192 -66.05 24.15 -11.55
C LEU A 192 -64.66 23.68 -11.13
N ASP A 193 -64.49 23.30 -9.87
CA ASP A 193 -63.24 22.77 -9.32
C ASP A 193 -62.78 21.53 -10.10
N ARG A 194 -63.69 20.61 -10.46
CA ARG A 194 -63.36 19.44 -11.29
C ARG A 194 -62.84 19.80 -12.68
N LEU A 195 -63.45 20.79 -13.35
CA LEU A 195 -62.98 21.27 -14.65
C LEU A 195 -61.64 22.00 -14.51
N THR A 196 -61.51 22.84 -13.48
CA THR A 196 -60.33 23.66 -13.25
C THR A 196 -59.11 22.81 -12.88
N PHE A 197 -59.27 21.80 -12.00
CA PHE A 197 -58.19 20.88 -11.66
C PHE A 197 -57.75 20.02 -12.85
N ARG A 198 -58.69 19.61 -13.70
CA ARG A 198 -58.37 18.90 -14.94
C ARG A 198 -57.58 19.78 -15.91
N GLU A 199 -57.95 21.05 -16.05
CA GLU A 199 -57.21 21.98 -16.90
C GLU A 199 -55.80 22.27 -16.35
N ILE A 200 -55.68 22.43 -15.03
CA ILE A 200 -54.38 22.59 -14.34
C ILE A 200 -53.47 21.37 -14.58
N GLU A 201 -54.03 20.16 -14.52
CA GLU A 201 -53.30 18.92 -14.79
C GLU A 201 -52.81 18.87 -16.25
N MET A 202 -53.66 19.23 -17.22
CA MET A 202 -53.28 19.26 -18.65
C MET A 202 -52.20 20.32 -18.94
N ILE A 203 -52.29 21.50 -18.33
CA ILE A 203 -51.27 22.56 -18.47
C ILE A 203 -49.93 22.07 -17.90
N ASN A 204 -49.91 21.57 -16.67
CA ASN A 204 -48.69 21.06 -16.04
C ASN A 204 -48.08 19.90 -16.83
N GLU A 205 -48.89 18.98 -17.36
CA GLU A 205 -48.40 17.88 -18.18
C GLU A 205 -47.78 18.36 -19.50
N SER A 206 -48.40 19.34 -20.15
CA SER A 206 -47.87 19.93 -21.40
C SER A 206 -46.53 20.63 -21.19
N GLU A 207 -46.37 21.34 -20.07
CA GLU A 207 -45.18 22.12 -19.71
C GLU A 207 -44.03 21.21 -19.26
N LYS A 208 -44.31 20.12 -18.53
CA LYS A 208 -43.32 19.08 -18.21
C LYS A 208 -42.84 18.35 -19.46
N ARG A 209 -43.71 18.10 -20.45
CA ARG A 209 -43.35 17.42 -21.72
C ARG A 209 -42.54 18.30 -22.68
N SER A 210 -42.64 19.62 -22.57
CA SER A 210 -41.85 20.57 -23.35
C SER A 210 -40.51 20.91 -22.69
N SER A 211 -40.34 20.60 -21.40
CA SER A 211 -39.09 20.77 -20.66
C SER A 211 -38.03 19.72 -21.05
N ASN A 212 -36.76 20.13 -21.02
CA ASN A 212 -35.60 19.23 -21.20
C ASN A 212 -35.26 18.40 -19.94
N PHE A 213 -36.06 18.50 -18.89
CA PHE A 213 -35.86 17.82 -17.60
C PHE A 213 -37.01 16.87 -17.30
N MET A 214 -36.72 15.84 -16.49
CA MET A 214 -37.75 14.99 -15.90
C MET A 214 -38.20 15.56 -14.55
N TYR A 215 -39.43 15.27 -14.16
CA TYR A 215 -40.03 15.71 -12.90
C TYR A 215 -40.56 14.52 -12.13
N LEU A 216 -40.07 14.34 -10.90
CA LEU A 216 -40.50 13.30 -9.98
C LEU A 216 -41.49 13.89 -8.98
N MET A 217 -42.71 13.36 -8.96
CA MET A 217 -43.73 13.74 -7.98
C MET A 217 -43.45 13.03 -6.65
N VAL A 218 -43.30 13.81 -5.57
CA VAL A 218 -43.11 13.33 -4.21
C VAL A 218 -44.19 13.92 -3.31
N GLU A 219 -44.92 13.07 -2.60
CA GLU A 219 -45.93 13.48 -1.62
C GLU A 219 -45.37 13.34 -0.20
N PHE A 220 -45.35 14.47 0.52
CA PHE A 220 -44.98 14.55 1.92
C PHE A 220 -46.22 14.41 2.81
N PRO A 221 -46.14 13.61 3.89
CA PRO A 221 -47.28 13.27 4.72
C PRO A 221 -47.84 14.47 5.49
N ARG A 222 -49.11 14.35 5.86
CA ARG A 222 -49.77 15.21 6.85
C ARG A 222 -50.13 14.36 8.07
N VAL A 223 -49.85 14.85 9.26
CA VAL A 223 -50.24 14.16 10.50
C VAL A 223 -51.72 14.43 10.75
N LYS A 224 -52.51 13.37 10.93
CA LYS A 224 -53.94 13.45 11.23
C LYS A 224 -54.21 12.79 12.58
N THR A 225 -54.75 13.55 13.52
CA THR A 225 -55.17 13.03 14.83
C THR A 225 -56.57 13.55 15.12
N ASN A 226 -57.52 12.65 15.39
CA ASN A 226 -58.92 12.97 15.72
C ASN A 226 -59.57 13.96 14.72
N GLU A 227 -59.50 13.64 13.42
CA GLU A 227 -60.06 14.40 12.29
C GLU A 227 -59.46 15.80 12.05
N LYS A 228 -58.42 16.20 12.80
CA LYS A 228 -57.69 17.46 12.58
C LYS A 228 -56.33 17.20 11.95
N GLU A 229 -55.97 18.03 10.97
CA GLU A 229 -54.65 18.02 10.32
C GLU A 229 -53.67 18.89 11.10
N TYR A 230 -52.49 18.35 11.42
CA TYR A 230 -51.42 19.04 12.13
C TYR A 230 -50.20 19.27 11.22
N SER A 231 -49.58 20.44 11.35
CA SER A 231 -48.29 20.75 10.74
C SER A 231 -47.14 20.34 11.67
N ILE A 232 -46.11 19.67 11.15
CA ILE A 232 -44.94 19.32 11.96
C ILE A 232 -43.99 20.53 11.98
N TYR A 233 -43.56 20.92 13.17
CA TYR A 233 -42.69 22.08 13.40
C TYR A 233 -41.45 21.65 14.19
N ILE A 234 -40.26 22.08 13.76
CA ILE A 234 -39.02 21.85 14.51
C ILE A 234 -38.81 22.98 15.52
N GLN A 235 -38.52 22.65 16.77
CA GLN A 235 -38.26 23.63 17.83
C GLN A 235 -36.85 24.21 17.65
N ASP A 236 -36.71 25.54 17.62
CA ASP A 236 -35.41 26.20 17.67
C ASP A 236 -34.83 26.00 19.09
N GLY A 237 -33.69 25.32 19.16
CA GLY A 237 -33.14 24.79 20.40
C GLY A 237 -32.60 25.87 21.34
N ASP A 238 -33.11 25.89 22.56
CA ASP A 238 -32.36 26.39 23.73
C ASP A 238 -32.62 25.60 25.03
N ASP A 239 -33.31 24.46 24.99
CA ASP A 239 -33.50 23.61 26.19
C ASP A 239 -33.06 22.17 25.93
N THR A 240 -32.12 21.71 26.77
CA THR A 240 -31.55 20.37 26.82
C THR A 240 -32.61 19.31 27.10
N SER A 241 -32.87 18.43 26.13
CA SER A 241 -33.71 17.25 26.35
C SER A 241 -32.94 16.12 27.05
N PRO A 242 -33.53 15.44 28.06
CA PRO A 242 -32.89 14.34 28.74
C PRO A 242 -32.89 13.07 27.88
N VAL A 243 -31.75 12.39 27.81
CA VAL A 243 -31.57 11.12 27.10
C VAL A 243 -32.35 10.01 27.82
N LEU A 244 -33.35 9.42 27.15
CA LEU A 244 -34.05 8.23 27.62
C LEU A 244 -33.16 7.00 27.42
N THR A 245 -32.90 6.29 28.52
CA THR A 245 -32.05 5.09 28.59
C THR A 245 -32.91 3.83 28.60
N THR A 246 -33.25 3.32 27.42
CA THR A 246 -33.62 1.91 27.25
C THR A 246 -33.21 1.46 25.84
N CYS A 247 -32.17 0.63 25.75
CA CYS A 247 -31.78 -0.02 24.51
C CYS A 247 -32.03 -1.53 24.62
N ASP A 248 -32.91 -2.05 23.77
CA ASP A 248 -32.80 -3.43 23.31
C ASP A 248 -31.57 -3.55 22.40
N ILE A 249 -30.84 -4.66 22.51
CA ILE A 249 -29.60 -4.89 21.76
C ILE A 249 -29.93 -5.02 20.26
N VAL A 250 -29.74 -3.92 19.53
CA VAL A 250 -29.72 -3.88 18.07
C VAL A 250 -28.27 -3.70 17.62
N LYS A 251 -27.79 -4.56 16.71
CA LYS A 251 -26.53 -4.31 16.01
C LYS A 251 -26.75 -3.21 14.98
N VAL A 252 -26.35 -2.00 15.33
CA VAL A 252 -26.31 -0.85 14.40
C VAL A 252 -24.89 -0.77 13.83
N PRO A 253 -24.70 -0.62 12.50
CA PRO A 253 -23.42 -0.22 11.96
C PRO A 253 -23.08 1.15 12.51
N ASP A 254 -22.03 1.26 13.32
CA ASP A 254 -21.62 2.54 13.89
C ASP A 254 -20.98 3.40 12.79
N PRO A 255 -21.62 4.50 12.36
CA PRO A 255 -21.08 5.39 11.34
C PRO A 255 -19.85 6.18 11.82
N GLN A 256 -19.54 6.12 13.13
CA GLN A 256 -18.33 6.67 13.74
C GLN A 256 -17.24 5.60 13.89
N MET A 257 -17.47 4.36 13.46
CA MET A 257 -16.47 3.28 13.49
C MET A 257 -15.38 3.58 12.45
N GLY A 258 -14.37 4.33 12.87
CA GLY A 258 -13.31 4.91 12.02
C GLY A 258 -13.14 6.43 12.16
N MET A 259 -14.03 7.12 12.88
CA MET A 259 -13.85 8.52 13.29
C MET A 259 -13.02 8.59 14.59
N GLU A 260 -12.36 9.73 14.81
CA GLU A 260 -11.61 9.99 16.05
C GLU A 260 -12.56 9.88 17.26
N ASN A 261 -12.23 9.00 18.19
CA ASN A 261 -12.99 8.87 19.43
C ASN A 261 -12.78 10.15 20.26
N LEU A 262 -13.80 11.02 20.30
CA LEU A 262 -13.73 12.30 20.99
C LEU A 262 -13.47 12.16 22.50
N VAL A 263 -13.89 11.05 23.11
CA VAL A 263 -13.62 10.76 24.53
C VAL A 263 -12.14 10.45 24.72
N GLU A 264 -11.56 9.62 23.84
CA GLU A 264 -10.11 9.35 23.84
C GLU A 264 -9.31 10.61 23.51
N SER A 265 -9.70 11.39 22.50
CA SER A 265 -9.06 12.67 22.15
C SER A 265 -9.09 13.66 23.32
N LYS A 266 -10.23 13.75 24.03
CA LYS A 266 -10.35 14.57 25.24
C LYS A 266 -9.49 14.02 26.39
N HIS A 267 -9.50 12.71 26.63
CA HIS A 267 -8.66 12.06 27.62
C HIS A 267 -7.19 12.33 27.35
N HIS A 268 -6.74 12.13 26.11
CA HIS A 268 -5.38 12.37 25.63
C HIS A 268 -4.95 13.82 25.84
N LYS A 269 -5.79 14.79 25.43
CA LYS A 269 -5.52 16.23 25.63
C LYS A 269 -5.44 16.60 27.12
N LEU A 270 -6.20 15.93 27.99
CA LEU A 270 -6.16 16.16 29.44
C LEU A 270 -4.94 15.49 30.09
N ALA A 271 -4.65 14.24 29.75
CA ALA A 271 -3.53 13.47 30.26
C ALA A 271 -2.17 14.10 29.87
N ARG A 272 -2.12 14.72 28.69
CA ARG A 272 -0.92 15.39 28.15
C ARG A 272 -0.87 16.90 28.41
N SER A 273 -1.83 17.44 29.17
CA SER A 273 -1.95 18.88 29.40
C SER A 273 -0.69 19.48 30.03
N LEU A 274 -0.13 20.48 29.36
CA LEU A 274 1.12 21.19 29.70
C LEU A 274 1.11 21.93 31.05
N ARG A 275 -0.02 21.98 31.77
CA ARG A 275 -0.06 22.55 33.13
C ARG A 275 0.81 21.77 34.14
N SER A 276 1.23 20.56 33.79
CA SER A 276 2.11 19.69 34.60
C SER A 276 3.62 19.84 34.31
N GLY A 277 3.99 20.69 33.34
CA GLY A 277 5.31 20.71 32.68
C GLY A 277 6.59 20.72 33.55
N PRO A 278 6.67 21.44 34.70
CA PRO A 278 7.89 21.44 35.52
C PRO A 278 8.10 20.15 36.33
N SER A 279 7.03 19.40 36.64
CA SER A 279 7.11 18.20 37.50
C SER A 279 7.48 16.93 36.73
N ASP A 280 7.34 16.93 35.40
CA ASP A 280 7.58 15.76 34.54
C ASP A 280 9.07 15.46 34.34
N HIS A 281 9.95 16.46 34.42
CA HIS A 281 11.37 16.30 34.09
C HIS A 281 12.11 15.38 35.08
N ASP A 282 11.67 15.37 36.34
CA ASP A 282 12.25 14.56 37.42
C ASP A 282 11.45 13.28 37.69
N LEU A 283 10.42 13.02 36.89
CA LEU A 283 9.51 11.89 37.07
C LEU A 283 10.21 10.57 36.73
N LYS A 284 10.34 9.68 37.72
CA LYS A 284 10.89 8.33 37.56
C LYS A 284 9.79 7.28 37.71
N PRO A 285 9.74 6.27 36.83
CA PRO A 285 8.74 5.21 36.95
C PRO A 285 9.02 4.35 38.19
N ASN A 286 7.95 3.85 38.82
CA ASN A 286 8.09 2.80 39.83
C ASN A 286 8.44 1.46 39.16
N ALA A 287 8.73 0.41 39.95
CA ALA A 287 9.17 -0.88 39.42
C ALA A 287 8.19 -1.48 38.39
N ALA A 288 6.89 -1.51 38.71
CA ALA A 288 5.86 -2.06 37.83
C ALA A 288 5.73 -1.26 36.52
N THR A 289 5.72 0.07 36.61
CA THR A 289 5.64 0.95 35.43
C THR A 289 6.90 0.84 34.56
N ARG A 290 8.07 0.69 35.17
CA ARG A 290 9.33 0.47 34.43
C ARG A 290 9.28 -0.83 33.65
N ASP A 291 8.80 -1.91 34.27
CA ASP A 291 8.71 -3.21 33.62
C ASP A 291 7.69 -3.17 32.46
N GLN A 292 6.56 -2.46 32.64
CA GLN A 292 5.60 -2.20 31.56
C GLN A 292 6.20 -1.37 30.41
N LEU A 293 6.95 -0.31 30.71
CA LEU A 293 7.65 0.47 29.69
C LEU A 293 8.66 -0.38 28.91
N ASN A 294 9.42 -1.25 29.59
CA ASN A 294 10.36 -2.15 28.93
C ASN A 294 9.64 -3.14 27.99
N ILE A 295 8.46 -3.63 28.38
CA ILE A 295 7.61 -4.46 27.51
C ILE A 295 7.20 -3.67 26.26
N ILE A 296 6.72 -2.43 26.43
CA ILE A 296 6.32 -1.56 25.30
C ILE A 296 7.49 -1.28 24.36
N VAL A 297 8.68 -1.00 24.91
CA VAL A 297 9.90 -0.77 24.11
C VAL A 297 10.32 -2.02 23.33
N SER A 298 10.09 -3.21 23.87
CA SER A 298 10.39 -4.49 23.20
C SER A 298 9.42 -4.85 22.07
N TYR A 299 8.31 -4.11 21.90
CA TYR A 299 7.33 -4.42 20.85
C TYR A 299 7.92 -4.33 19.44
N PRO A 300 7.49 -5.22 18.53
CA PRO A 300 7.89 -5.17 17.13
C PRO A 300 7.37 -3.87 16.48
N PRO A 301 8.05 -3.37 15.42
CA PRO A 301 7.68 -2.13 14.71
C PRO A 301 6.21 -2.07 14.24
N THR A 302 5.64 -3.22 13.91
CA THR A 302 4.27 -3.39 13.41
C THR A 302 3.18 -3.28 14.48
N LYS A 303 3.53 -3.42 15.77
CA LYS A 303 2.53 -3.37 16.84
C LYS A 303 2.10 -1.93 17.08
N GLN A 304 0.80 -1.68 16.89
CA GLN A 304 0.20 -0.39 17.25
C GLN A 304 0.06 -0.29 18.76
N LEU A 305 0.39 0.89 19.29
CA LEU A 305 0.30 1.21 20.72
C LEU A 305 -1.13 1.62 21.07
N SER A 306 -1.68 1.11 22.17
CA SER A 306 -2.97 1.56 22.67
C SER A 306 -2.90 3.01 23.18
N SER A 307 -4.05 3.68 23.29
CA SER A 307 -4.12 5.06 23.79
C SER A 307 -3.51 5.20 25.21
N GLU A 308 -3.69 4.18 26.06
CA GLU A 308 -3.08 4.12 27.41
C GLU A 308 -1.55 3.94 27.35
N GLU A 309 -1.05 3.05 26.48
CA GLU A 309 0.39 2.84 26.29
C GLU A 309 1.07 4.10 25.73
N GLN A 310 0.41 4.79 24.80
CA GLN A 310 0.88 6.05 24.23
C GLN A 310 0.98 7.14 25.31
N ASP A 311 -0.04 7.29 26.15
CA ASP A 311 -0.03 8.27 27.25
C ASP A 311 1.04 7.94 28.30
N LEU A 312 1.29 6.65 28.56
CA LEU A 312 2.36 6.22 29.45
C LEU A 312 3.75 6.57 28.91
N VAL A 313 4.00 6.31 27.62
CA VAL A 313 5.25 6.67 26.93
C VAL A 313 5.45 8.19 26.93
N TRP A 314 4.39 8.96 26.64
CA TRP A 314 4.43 10.42 26.68
C TRP A 314 4.75 10.95 28.08
N LYS A 315 4.12 10.40 29.12
CA LYS A 315 4.33 10.80 30.53
C LYS A 315 5.79 10.63 30.96
N PHE A 316 6.43 9.52 30.59
CA PHE A 316 7.82 9.21 30.95
C PHE A 316 8.84 9.58 29.85
N ARG A 317 8.48 10.44 28.88
CA ARG A 317 9.33 10.84 27.74
C ARG A 317 10.75 11.25 28.14
N TYR A 318 10.91 12.04 29.21
CA TYR A 318 12.23 12.48 29.68
C TYR A 318 13.10 11.34 30.21
N TYR A 319 12.51 10.35 30.90
CA TYR A 319 13.22 9.17 31.37
C TYR A 319 13.67 8.29 30.19
N LEU A 320 12.79 8.14 29.19
CA LEU A 320 13.02 7.33 28.00
C LEU A 320 14.10 7.90 27.06
N THR A 321 14.46 9.19 27.16
CA THR A 321 15.55 9.79 26.36
C THR A 321 16.87 9.05 26.48
N THR A 322 17.10 8.36 27.60
CA THR A 322 18.31 7.55 27.85
C THR A 322 18.30 6.19 27.15
N GLN A 323 17.12 5.71 26.71
CA GLN A 323 16.93 4.43 26.04
C GLN A 323 16.82 4.62 24.52
N GLU A 324 17.82 4.14 23.78
CA GLU A 324 17.88 4.30 22.31
C GLU A 324 16.68 3.65 21.57
N LYS A 325 16.26 2.45 22.01
CA LYS A 325 15.17 1.67 21.38
C LYS A 325 13.77 2.25 21.62
N ALA A 326 13.62 3.16 22.58
CA ALA A 326 12.33 3.76 22.91
C ALA A 326 11.94 4.90 21.94
N LEU A 327 12.90 5.43 21.16
CA LEU A 327 12.68 6.61 20.31
C LEU A 327 11.58 6.39 19.27
N THR A 328 11.56 5.26 18.57
CA THR A 328 10.55 5.00 17.53
C THR A 328 9.15 4.87 18.14
N LYS A 329 9.05 4.27 19.34
CA LYS A 329 7.79 4.17 20.08
C LYS A 329 7.30 5.52 20.58
N PHE A 330 8.20 6.38 21.05
CA PHE A 330 7.88 7.77 21.40
C PHE A 330 7.39 8.55 20.19
N LEU A 331 8.10 8.52 19.06
CA LEU A 331 7.69 9.27 17.86
C LEU A 331 6.35 8.83 17.29
N LYS A 332 5.97 7.55 17.46
CA LYS A 332 4.63 7.03 17.10
C LYS A 332 3.51 7.52 18.01
N CYS A 333 3.82 7.91 19.25
CA CYS A 333 2.80 8.39 20.19
C CYS A 333 2.55 9.91 20.09
N VAL A 334 3.38 10.65 19.36
CA VAL A 334 3.27 12.11 19.21
C VAL A 334 2.13 12.46 18.27
N ASN A 335 1.25 13.38 18.68
CA ASN A 335 0.30 13.97 17.76
C ASN A 335 0.96 15.13 16.99
N TRP A 336 1.30 14.89 15.72
CA TRP A 336 1.98 15.86 14.87
C TRP A 336 1.08 17.02 14.41
N ASP A 337 -0.25 16.89 14.50
CA ASP A 337 -1.20 17.96 14.18
C ASP A 337 -1.27 19.04 15.28
N LEU A 338 -0.78 18.72 16.49
CA LEU A 338 -0.68 19.65 17.60
C LEU A 338 0.70 20.33 17.61
N PRO A 339 0.82 21.63 17.28
CA PRO A 339 2.12 22.29 17.16
C PRO A 339 2.96 22.28 18.45
N GLN A 340 2.30 22.25 19.60
CA GLN A 340 2.97 22.22 20.91
C GLN A 340 3.63 20.86 21.19
N GLU A 341 2.93 19.75 20.91
CA GLU A 341 3.48 18.40 21.06
C GLU A 341 4.61 18.17 20.05
N ALA A 342 4.39 18.56 18.79
CA ALA A 342 5.39 18.49 17.74
C ALA A 342 6.67 19.25 18.13
N LYS A 343 6.55 20.48 18.63
CA LYS A 343 7.72 21.27 19.08
C LYS A 343 8.48 20.57 20.21
N GLN A 344 7.79 20.07 21.23
CA GLN A 344 8.44 19.36 22.35
C GLN A 344 9.10 18.06 21.90
N ALA A 345 8.47 17.31 21.00
CA ALA A 345 9.04 16.08 20.44
C ALA A 345 10.34 16.36 19.67
N LEU A 346 10.37 17.43 18.88
CA LEU A 346 11.58 17.85 18.14
C LEU A 346 12.70 18.34 19.06
N GLU A 347 12.37 19.06 20.14
CA GLU A 347 13.36 19.44 21.16
C GLU A 347 13.95 18.22 21.89
N LEU A 348 13.12 17.21 22.17
CA LEU A 348 13.54 15.96 22.79
C LEU A 348 14.35 15.08 21.83
N LEU A 349 14.04 15.08 20.54
CA LEU A 349 14.78 14.33 19.53
C LEU A 349 16.27 14.70 19.55
N GLY A 350 16.60 15.98 19.68
CA GLY A 350 17.99 16.46 19.79
C GLY A 350 18.70 16.09 21.11
N LYS A 351 17.94 15.74 22.15
CA LYS A 351 18.47 15.30 23.46
C LYS A 351 18.45 13.78 23.64
N TRP A 352 17.77 13.06 22.74
CA TRP A 352 17.65 11.61 22.82
C TRP A 352 19.00 10.95 22.58
N ARG A 353 19.28 9.85 23.28
CA ARG A 353 20.45 9.03 23.00
C ARG A 353 20.43 8.60 21.52
N PRO A 354 21.53 8.77 20.75
CA PRO A 354 21.54 8.43 19.34
C PRO A 354 21.15 6.96 19.11
N MET A 355 20.23 6.73 18.17
CA MET A 355 19.72 5.38 17.86
C MET A 355 20.65 4.61 16.91
N ASP A 356 20.57 3.29 16.88
CA ASP A 356 21.34 2.49 15.92
C ASP A 356 20.91 2.76 14.47
N VAL A 357 21.84 2.56 13.52
CA VAL A 357 21.59 2.82 12.10
C VAL A 357 20.51 1.89 11.56
N GLU A 358 20.52 0.62 11.97
CA GLU A 358 19.53 -0.40 11.61
C GLU A 358 18.11 0.00 12.02
N ASP A 359 17.95 0.53 13.23
CA ASP A 359 16.66 0.99 13.76
C ASP A 359 16.20 2.29 13.06
N SER A 360 17.13 3.13 12.59
CA SER A 360 16.80 4.40 11.93
C SER A 360 16.05 4.21 10.60
N LEU A 361 16.17 3.04 9.97
CA LEU A 361 15.41 2.67 8.77
C LEU A 361 13.89 2.70 9.01
N GLU A 362 13.43 2.43 10.24
CA GLU A 362 12.01 2.50 10.60
C GLU A 362 11.45 3.91 10.40
N LEU A 363 12.26 4.93 10.70
CA LEU A 363 11.90 6.36 10.58
C LEU A 363 11.78 6.83 9.13
N LEU A 364 12.20 6.02 8.16
CA LEU A 364 12.05 6.31 6.74
C LEU A 364 10.78 5.69 6.12
N SER A 365 10.02 4.91 6.88
CA SER A 365 8.75 4.33 6.45
C SER A 365 7.64 5.38 6.25
N SER A 366 6.53 4.95 5.66
CA SER A 366 5.32 5.78 5.45
C SER A 366 4.70 6.30 6.76
N GLN A 367 5.01 5.70 7.91
CA GLN A 367 4.49 6.11 9.22
C GLN A 367 5.07 7.46 9.69
N PHE A 368 6.23 7.86 9.16
CA PHE A 368 6.93 9.07 9.59
C PHE A 368 7.09 10.04 8.42
N THR A 369 6.25 11.07 8.42
CA THR A 369 6.21 12.11 7.38
C THR A 369 6.94 13.41 7.79
N ASN A 370 7.22 13.58 9.08
CA ASN A 370 7.85 14.81 9.58
C ASN A 370 9.29 14.97 9.03
N PRO A 371 9.61 16.07 8.33
CA PRO A 371 10.92 16.25 7.70
C PRO A 371 12.11 16.21 8.67
N THR A 372 11.94 16.71 9.90
CA THR A 372 13.04 16.73 10.89
C THR A 372 13.35 15.33 11.41
N VAL A 373 12.33 14.50 11.62
CA VAL A 373 12.50 13.09 12.00
C VAL A 373 13.22 12.32 10.89
N ARG A 374 12.85 12.57 9.63
CA ARG A 374 13.50 11.94 8.47
C ARG A 374 14.95 12.40 8.29
N ARG A 375 15.24 13.70 8.46
CA ARG A 375 16.62 14.21 8.46
C ARG A 375 17.46 13.61 9.58
N TYR A 376 16.90 13.42 10.77
CA TYR A 376 17.59 12.69 11.83
C TYR A 376 17.93 11.26 11.41
N ALA A 377 17.00 10.54 10.78
CA ALA A 377 17.27 9.20 10.24
C ALA A 377 18.39 9.21 9.20
N VAL A 378 18.41 10.19 8.29
CA VAL A 378 19.50 10.38 7.31
C VAL A 378 20.84 10.67 8.00
N ALA A 379 20.85 11.51 9.03
CA ALA A 379 22.06 11.78 9.81
C ALA A 379 22.59 10.53 10.54
N ARG A 380 21.73 9.59 10.95
CA ARG A 380 22.14 8.27 11.45
C ARG A 380 22.70 7.40 10.32
N LEU A 381 22.05 7.35 9.16
CA LEU A 381 22.51 6.61 7.97
C LEU A 381 23.86 7.10 7.43
N GLN A 382 24.21 8.37 7.62
CA GLN A 382 25.54 8.88 7.25
C GLN A 382 26.68 8.12 7.95
N GLN A 383 26.43 7.53 9.13
CA GLN A 383 27.41 6.77 9.91
C GLN A 383 27.59 5.32 9.41
N ALA A 384 26.68 4.81 8.56
CA ALA A 384 26.86 3.50 7.94
C ALA A 384 28.07 3.48 7.00
N ASP A 385 28.73 2.34 6.93
CA ASP A 385 29.69 2.08 5.88
C ASP A 385 28.98 1.84 4.53
N ASP A 386 29.76 1.83 3.44
CA ASP A 386 29.18 1.65 2.11
C ASP A 386 28.68 0.20 1.90
N GLU A 387 29.20 -0.78 2.65
CA GLU A 387 28.76 -2.19 2.56
C GLU A 387 27.38 -2.40 3.17
N ASP A 388 27.12 -1.84 4.35
CA ASP A 388 25.79 -1.83 4.98
C ASP A 388 24.81 -1.01 4.14
N LEU A 389 25.24 0.15 3.63
CA LEU A 389 24.39 0.97 2.77
C LEU A 389 23.96 0.21 1.51
N LEU A 390 24.86 -0.55 0.88
CA LEU A 390 24.54 -1.42 -0.26
C LEU A 390 23.48 -2.48 0.10
N MET A 391 23.49 -3.02 1.32
CA MET A 391 22.50 -4.01 1.78
C MET A 391 21.11 -3.42 1.96
N TYR A 392 20.97 -2.10 2.14
CA TYR A 392 19.68 -1.42 2.31
C TYR A 392 19.28 -0.54 1.12
N LEU A 393 20.16 -0.40 0.12
CA LEU A 393 20.02 0.59 -0.95
C LEU A 393 18.71 0.44 -1.73
N LEU A 394 18.27 -0.79 -2.01
CA LEU A 394 16.99 -1.04 -2.69
C LEU A 394 15.82 -0.45 -1.88
N GLN A 395 15.80 -0.70 -0.57
CA GLN A 395 14.77 -0.23 0.35
C GLN A 395 14.83 1.30 0.52
N LEU A 396 16.02 1.89 0.55
CA LEU A 396 16.20 3.34 0.60
C LEU A 396 15.71 4.04 -0.68
N VAL A 397 15.89 3.42 -1.85
CA VAL A 397 15.32 3.92 -3.12
C VAL A 397 13.79 3.86 -3.09
N GLN A 398 13.19 2.84 -2.47
CA GLN A 398 11.73 2.78 -2.28
C GLN A 398 11.24 3.80 -1.25
N ALA A 399 12.01 4.06 -0.19
CA ALA A 399 11.67 5.04 0.84
C ALA A 399 11.56 6.49 0.31
N LEU A 400 12.13 6.80 -0.85
CA LEU A 400 11.96 8.09 -1.55
C LEU A 400 10.49 8.40 -1.89
N LYS A 401 9.63 7.38 -1.98
CA LYS A 401 8.17 7.55 -2.17
C LYS A 401 7.50 8.26 -1.00
N TYR A 402 8.10 8.18 0.19
CA TYR A 402 7.56 8.76 1.42
C TYR A 402 8.18 10.12 1.76
N GLU A 403 9.12 10.60 0.94
CA GLU A 403 9.70 11.93 1.10
C GLU A 403 8.77 13.03 0.59
N ASN A 404 9.01 14.26 1.05
CA ASN A 404 8.33 15.42 0.51
C ASN A 404 8.84 15.73 -0.92
N PHE A 405 7.97 15.57 -1.91
CA PHE A 405 8.36 15.75 -3.32
C PHE A 405 8.80 17.17 -3.64
N ASN A 406 8.31 18.18 -2.92
CA ASN A 406 8.74 19.57 -3.10
C ASN A 406 10.21 19.75 -2.69
N ASP A 407 10.67 19.06 -1.66
CA ASP A 407 12.07 19.09 -1.23
C ASP A 407 12.97 18.37 -2.26
N ILE A 408 12.49 17.26 -2.83
CA ILE A 408 13.19 16.57 -3.92
C ILE A 408 13.32 17.46 -5.16
N LEU A 409 12.24 18.16 -5.54
CA LEU A 409 12.20 19.09 -6.67
C LEU A 409 13.09 20.31 -6.46
N GLY A 410 13.07 20.90 -5.26
CA GLY A 410 13.83 22.10 -4.91
C GLY A 410 15.35 21.91 -4.97
N GLY A 411 15.85 20.68 -4.85
CA GLY A 411 17.28 20.35 -4.93
C GLY A 411 17.91 20.44 -6.34
N LEU A 412 17.18 20.92 -7.35
CA LEU A 412 17.71 21.25 -8.69
C LEU A 412 18.35 22.67 -8.73
N GLU A 413 17.92 23.56 -7.85
CA GLU A 413 18.41 24.94 -7.76
C GLU A 413 19.75 24.99 -7.01
N PRO A 414 20.82 25.59 -7.58
CA PRO A 414 22.09 25.74 -6.89
C PRO A 414 21.96 26.75 -5.74
N GLY A 415 21.91 26.26 -4.51
CA GLY A 415 22.19 27.04 -3.29
C GLY A 415 21.35 28.31 -3.13
N SER A 416 20.04 28.19 -2.92
CA SER A 416 19.31 29.27 -2.28
C SER A 416 19.41 29.09 -0.77
N LYS A 417 20.19 29.96 -0.13
CA LYS A 417 20.11 30.20 1.31
C LYS A 417 18.64 30.44 1.65
N ARG A 418 17.97 29.49 2.31
CA ARG A 418 16.71 29.80 2.99
C ARG A 418 17.08 30.61 4.22
N ASP A 419 17.10 31.93 4.05
CA ASP A 419 17.06 32.85 5.17
C ASP A 419 15.84 32.51 6.03
N SER A 420 16.11 32.43 7.33
CA SER A 420 15.12 32.35 8.37
C SER A 420 14.27 33.63 8.31
N GLN A 421 13.10 33.57 7.69
CA GLN A 421 12.04 34.54 7.96
C GLN A 421 10.89 33.83 8.64
N GLY A 422 10.95 33.91 9.96
CA GLY A 422 9.82 33.64 10.82
C GLY A 422 8.70 34.66 10.56
N LEU A 423 7.50 34.17 10.89
CA LEU A 423 6.30 34.92 11.21
C LEU A 423 6.62 36.24 11.93
N SER A 424 6.30 37.37 11.30
CA SER A 424 5.92 38.60 12.00
C SER A 424 5.15 39.50 11.04
N ASP A 425 3.83 39.42 11.13
CA ASP A 425 2.95 40.47 10.63
C ASP A 425 1.95 40.74 11.76
N ASP A 426 2.33 41.65 12.66
CA ASP A 426 1.50 42.75 13.16
C ASP A 426 2.25 43.49 14.29
N SER A 427 2.85 44.64 13.97
CA SER A 427 2.99 45.78 14.89
C SER A 427 3.61 46.97 14.15
N THR A 428 2.71 47.90 13.84
CA THR A 428 2.88 49.35 13.71
C THR A 428 4.29 49.94 13.85
N LEU A 429 4.67 50.62 12.77
CA LEU A 429 5.68 51.67 12.65
C LEU A 429 5.79 52.58 13.89
N ASP A 430 7.02 52.76 14.37
CA ASP A 430 7.50 54.10 14.75
C ASP A 430 8.98 54.25 14.40
N SER A 431 9.33 55.41 13.85
CA SER A 431 10.65 55.73 13.29
C SER A 431 11.37 56.76 14.16
N SER A 432 12.59 56.45 14.61
CA SER A 432 13.65 57.44 14.93
C SER A 432 14.95 56.68 15.30
N GLN A 433 15.99 56.74 14.48
CA GLN A 433 17.09 57.72 14.45
C GLN A 433 18.29 57.40 15.39
N ILE A 434 19.48 57.36 14.76
CA ILE A 434 20.83 57.79 15.26
C ILE A 434 21.86 56.70 15.70
N LEU A 435 22.80 56.47 14.78
CA LEU A 435 24.29 56.45 14.88
C LEU A 435 25.00 56.14 16.22
N SER A 436 25.86 55.11 16.20
CA SER A 436 27.30 55.07 16.58
C SER A 436 27.70 53.60 16.75
N GLY A 437 28.80 53.03 16.26
CA GLY A 437 30.08 53.58 15.83
C GLY A 437 31.17 53.19 16.83
N THR A 438 31.74 51.97 16.75
CA THR A 438 33.15 51.68 17.09
C THR A 438 33.57 50.27 16.65
N SER A 439 34.75 50.22 16.05
CA SER A 439 35.42 49.07 15.45
C SER A 439 36.56 48.54 16.33
N GLY A 440 36.76 47.20 16.27
CA GLY A 440 38.06 46.54 16.47
C GLY A 440 38.12 45.47 17.59
N PRO A 441 39.02 44.47 17.52
CA PRO A 441 39.57 43.79 16.34
C PRO A 441 39.43 42.25 16.38
N SER A 442 39.53 41.68 15.19
CA SER A 442 39.79 40.29 14.81
C SER A 442 40.45 39.33 15.82
N THR A 443 39.76 38.22 16.09
CA THR A 443 40.37 36.89 16.28
C THR A 443 39.82 35.93 15.22
N ALA A 444 40.59 35.79 14.13
CA ALA A 444 40.39 34.76 13.13
C ALA A 444 41.23 33.54 13.53
N THR A 445 40.58 32.42 13.87
CA THR A 445 40.99 31.02 13.60
C THR A 445 40.12 30.06 14.42
N GLN A 446 38.97 29.65 13.88
CA GLN A 446 38.26 28.39 14.24
C GLN A 446 37.01 28.08 13.39
N LYS A 447 36.61 28.94 12.43
CA LYS A 447 35.39 28.74 11.61
C LYS A 447 35.45 27.68 10.50
N GLY A 448 36.55 26.92 10.37
CA GLY A 448 36.73 25.98 9.26
C GLY A 448 36.21 24.56 9.51
N LYS A 449 36.04 24.16 10.77
CA LYS A 449 35.60 22.79 11.13
C LYS A 449 34.11 22.69 11.46
N ASP A 450 33.56 23.69 12.13
CA ASP A 450 32.14 23.67 12.56
C ASP A 450 31.14 23.87 11.41
N VAL A 451 31.56 24.52 10.31
CA VAL A 451 30.66 24.77 9.15
C VAL A 451 30.42 23.50 8.32
N ALA A 452 31.43 22.63 8.19
CA ALA A 452 31.31 21.37 7.46
C ALA A 452 30.51 20.31 8.23
N GLU A 453 30.58 20.32 9.56
CA GLU A 453 29.74 19.45 10.41
C GLU A 453 28.29 19.95 10.46
N SER A 454 28.06 21.27 10.48
CA SER A 454 26.70 21.84 10.49
C SER A 454 25.94 21.67 9.17
N GLU A 455 26.60 21.69 8.00
CA GLU A 455 25.96 21.40 6.69
C GLU A 455 25.61 19.91 6.50
N SER A 456 26.22 19.00 7.29
CA SER A 456 25.97 17.56 7.19
C SER A 456 24.65 17.12 7.84
N GLN A 457 24.12 17.90 8.78
CA GLN A 457 22.97 17.53 9.61
C GLN A 457 21.59 17.82 8.98
N GLU A 458 21.53 18.49 7.83
CA GLU A 458 20.28 18.95 7.22
C GLU A 458 19.93 18.31 5.86
N GLN A 459 20.62 17.25 5.45
CA GLN A 459 20.40 16.64 4.13
C GLN A 459 19.15 15.75 4.09
N ASP A 460 18.38 15.86 3.00
CA ASP A 460 17.30 14.92 2.67
C ASP A 460 17.86 13.59 2.12
N LEU A 461 17.03 12.55 2.12
CA LEU A 461 17.43 11.21 1.70
C LEU A 461 17.92 11.15 0.25
N CYS A 462 17.29 11.88 -0.68
CA CYS A 462 17.69 11.90 -2.09
C CYS A 462 19.08 12.52 -2.26
N THR A 463 19.31 13.67 -1.62
CA THR A 463 20.61 14.36 -1.62
C THR A 463 21.70 13.48 -1.00
N PHE A 464 21.40 12.79 0.10
CA PHE A 464 22.33 11.86 0.74
C PHE A 464 22.73 10.70 -0.18
N LEU A 465 21.75 10.01 -0.78
CA LEU A 465 22.00 8.87 -1.68
C LEU A 465 22.83 9.28 -2.90
N ILE A 466 22.52 10.43 -3.51
CA ILE A 466 23.26 10.97 -4.65
C ILE A 466 24.70 11.33 -4.23
N SER A 467 24.87 12.02 -3.11
CA SER A 467 26.19 12.43 -2.59
C SER A 467 27.09 11.22 -2.31
N ARG A 468 26.55 10.17 -1.67
CA ARG A 468 27.25 8.91 -1.42
C ARG A 468 27.60 8.18 -2.73
N ALA A 469 26.65 8.07 -3.65
CA ALA A 469 26.86 7.44 -4.95
C ALA A 469 27.95 8.15 -5.77
N CYS A 470 28.03 9.48 -5.74
CA CYS A 470 29.10 10.21 -6.42
C CYS A 470 30.50 9.87 -5.88
N LYS A 471 30.64 9.37 -4.65
CA LYS A 471 31.93 9.00 -4.05
C LYS A 471 32.30 7.53 -4.26
N ASN A 472 31.32 6.66 -4.55
CA ASN A 472 31.51 5.21 -4.67
C ASN A 472 30.85 4.67 -5.94
N SER A 473 31.67 4.15 -6.86
CA SER A 473 31.22 3.63 -8.17
C SER A 473 30.26 2.45 -8.07
N THR A 474 30.42 1.59 -7.05
CA THR A 474 29.54 0.44 -6.81
C THR A 474 28.15 0.91 -6.38
N LEU A 475 28.08 1.87 -5.44
CA LEU A 475 26.82 2.49 -5.02
C LEU A 475 26.14 3.21 -6.19
N ALA A 476 26.90 3.95 -7.01
CA ALA A 476 26.37 4.61 -8.20
C ALA A 476 25.77 3.63 -9.21
N ASN A 477 26.43 2.49 -9.45
CA ASN A 477 25.92 1.45 -10.35
C ASN A 477 24.57 0.92 -9.86
N TYR A 478 24.46 0.51 -8.61
CA TYR A 478 23.20 -0.03 -8.11
C TYR A 478 22.11 1.04 -7.96
N LEU A 479 22.44 2.26 -7.52
CA LEU A 479 21.49 3.37 -7.47
C LEU A 479 20.91 3.68 -8.86
N TYR A 480 21.76 3.71 -9.89
CA TYR A 480 21.31 3.90 -11.28
C TYR A 480 20.29 2.84 -11.69
N TRP A 481 20.64 1.56 -11.50
CA TRP A 481 19.77 0.45 -11.93
C TRP A 481 18.48 0.34 -11.11
N TYR A 482 18.51 0.67 -9.82
CA TYR A 482 17.29 0.65 -8.99
C TYR A 482 16.33 1.79 -9.36
N VAL A 483 16.85 3.00 -9.61
CA VAL A 483 16.02 4.13 -10.00
C VAL A 483 15.52 4.00 -11.45
N ILE A 484 16.32 3.49 -12.39
CA ILE A 484 15.87 3.36 -13.80
C ILE A 484 14.74 2.34 -13.96
N VAL A 485 14.77 1.24 -13.20
CA VAL A 485 13.67 0.25 -13.17
C VAL A 485 12.37 0.92 -12.73
N GLU A 486 12.43 1.79 -11.73
CA GLU A 486 11.28 2.59 -11.30
C GLU A 486 10.90 3.66 -12.33
N CYS A 487 11.79 4.14 -13.20
CA CYS A 487 11.45 5.06 -14.28
C CYS A 487 10.79 4.36 -15.49
N GLU A 488 11.20 3.12 -15.79
CA GLU A 488 10.80 2.41 -17.03
C GLU A 488 9.62 1.45 -16.85
N ASP A 489 9.02 1.36 -15.66
CA ASP A 489 7.87 0.49 -15.39
C ASP A 489 6.65 0.88 -16.25
N GLN A 490 6.43 0.14 -17.35
CA GLN A 490 5.42 0.39 -18.38
C GLN A 490 4.09 -0.32 -18.14
N ASP A 491 4.01 -1.26 -17.18
CA ASP A 491 2.90 -2.24 -17.11
C ASP A 491 1.82 -1.92 -16.06
N THR A 492 1.90 -0.79 -15.34
CA THR A 492 0.90 -0.45 -14.31
C THR A 492 0.01 0.73 -14.73
N GLN A 493 -1.20 0.42 -15.20
CA GLN A 493 -2.32 1.37 -15.33
C GLN A 493 -2.77 1.98 -13.98
N GLN A 494 -2.06 1.70 -12.88
CA GLN A 494 -2.41 2.05 -11.49
C GLN A 494 -1.33 2.91 -10.79
N ARG A 495 -0.36 3.46 -11.51
CA ARG A 495 0.71 4.22 -10.84
C ARG A 495 0.27 5.65 -10.56
N ASP A 496 0.56 6.13 -9.35
CA ASP A 496 0.45 7.55 -9.02
C ASP A 496 1.40 8.38 -9.90
N PRO A 497 0.89 9.27 -10.76
CA PRO A 497 1.70 10.08 -11.66
C PRO A 497 2.77 10.90 -10.93
N LYS A 498 2.47 11.34 -9.71
CA LYS A 498 3.40 12.14 -8.90
C LYS A 498 4.64 11.34 -8.51
N THR A 499 4.44 10.09 -8.08
CA THR A 499 5.54 9.18 -7.71
C THR A 499 6.45 8.86 -8.91
N HIS A 500 5.88 8.66 -10.09
CA HIS A 500 6.67 8.45 -11.31
C HIS A 500 7.51 9.68 -11.68
N GLU A 501 6.89 10.87 -11.63
CA GLU A 501 7.60 12.13 -11.87
C GLU A 501 8.73 12.36 -10.84
N MET A 502 8.53 11.97 -9.59
CA MET A 502 9.55 12.01 -8.54
C MET A 502 10.80 11.19 -8.93
N TYR A 503 10.66 9.93 -9.34
CA TYR A 503 11.81 9.11 -9.74
C TYR A 503 12.54 9.65 -10.98
N LEU A 504 11.80 10.20 -11.95
CA LEU A 504 12.40 10.90 -13.10
C LEU A 504 13.21 12.13 -12.65
N ASN A 505 12.74 12.87 -11.64
CA ASN A 505 13.47 13.98 -11.04
C ASN A 505 14.72 13.50 -10.29
N VAL A 506 14.64 12.41 -9.52
CA VAL A 506 15.80 11.80 -8.83
C VAL A 506 16.86 11.41 -9.86
N MET A 507 16.49 10.74 -10.94
CA MET A 507 17.41 10.36 -12.02
C MET A 507 18.04 11.58 -12.70
N ARG A 508 17.27 12.65 -12.94
CA ARG A 508 17.79 13.92 -13.46
C ARG A 508 18.81 14.55 -12.52
N ARG A 509 18.50 14.64 -11.22
CA ARG A 509 19.42 15.17 -10.19
C ARG A 509 20.69 14.34 -10.11
N PHE A 510 20.57 13.02 -10.14
CA PHE A 510 21.72 12.11 -10.14
C PHE A 510 22.61 12.34 -11.37
N SER A 511 22.03 12.38 -12.59
CA SER A 511 22.78 12.65 -13.82
C SER A 511 23.45 14.02 -13.83
N GLN A 512 22.79 15.06 -13.28
CA GLN A 512 23.36 16.40 -13.14
C GLN A 512 24.49 16.46 -12.11
N ALA A 513 24.33 15.81 -10.96
CA ALA A 513 25.40 15.69 -9.96
C ALA A 513 26.63 15.00 -10.55
N LEU A 514 26.41 13.94 -11.33
CA LEU A 514 27.50 13.25 -12.01
C LEU A 514 28.16 14.11 -13.10
N LEU A 515 27.41 14.96 -13.79
CA LEU A 515 27.93 15.88 -14.80
C LEU A 515 28.76 17.03 -14.19
N LYS A 516 28.29 17.60 -13.08
CA LYS A 516 28.96 18.70 -12.35
C LYS A 516 30.16 18.24 -11.52
N GLY A 517 30.22 16.96 -11.18
CA GLY A 517 31.32 16.35 -10.43
C GLY A 517 32.67 16.43 -11.14
N ASP A 518 33.70 15.91 -10.48
CA ASP A 518 35.07 15.88 -11.00
C ASP A 518 35.23 14.95 -12.23
N LYS A 519 36.46 14.84 -12.74
CA LYS A 519 36.74 14.01 -13.94
C LYS A 519 36.34 12.54 -13.72
N SER A 520 36.61 11.97 -12.55
CA SER A 520 36.25 10.58 -12.20
C SER A 520 34.75 10.36 -12.22
N VAL A 521 33.99 11.27 -11.63
CA VAL A 521 32.53 11.20 -11.57
C VAL A 521 31.91 11.37 -12.97
N ARG A 522 32.46 12.23 -13.83
CA ARG A 522 32.03 12.34 -15.24
C ARG A 522 32.32 11.08 -16.04
N VAL A 523 33.46 10.42 -15.81
CA VAL A 523 33.76 9.11 -16.41
C VAL A 523 32.76 8.06 -15.96
N MET A 524 32.41 8.04 -14.67
CA MET A 524 31.38 7.14 -14.13
C MET A 524 30.04 7.31 -14.85
N ARG A 525 29.60 8.54 -15.10
CA ARG A 525 28.40 8.85 -15.90
C ARG A 525 28.46 8.24 -17.30
N SER A 526 29.61 8.39 -17.97
CA SER A 526 29.81 7.82 -19.30
C SER A 526 29.75 6.29 -19.27
N LEU A 527 30.33 5.66 -18.24
CA LEU A 527 30.31 4.21 -18.08
C LEU A 527 28.89 3.67 -17.84
N LEU A 528 28.07 4.35 -17.02
CA LEU A 528 26.66 4.00 -16.80
C LEU A 528 25.85 4.09 -18.11
N ALA A 529 26.07 5.14 -18.92
CA ALA A 529 25.42 5.28 -20.22
C ALA A 529 25.85 4.17 -21.21
N SER A 530 27.13 3.79 -21.20
CA SER A 530 27.62 2.65 -21.99
C SER A 530 27.03 1.33 -21.53
N GLN A 531 26.88 1.11 -20.21
CA GLN A 531 26.18 -0.05 -19.67
C GLN A 531 24.71 -0.11 -20.12
N GLN A 532 23.97 1.00 -20.06
CA GLN A 532 22.59 1.05 -20.55
C GLN A 532 22.50 0.68 -22.03
N THR A 533 23.42 1.22 -22.85
CA THR A 533 23.49 0.93 -24.28
C THR A 533 23.79 -0.55 -24.52
N PHE A 534 24.70 -1.14 -23.74
CA PHE A 534 25.02 -2.55 -23.76
C PHE A 534 23.80 -3.44 -23.42
N VAL A 535 23.08 -3.12 -22.34
CA VAL A 535 21.86 -3.85 -21.93
C VAL A 535 20.77 -3.74 -23.01
N ASN A 536 20.55 -2.56 -23.58
CA ASN A 536 19.59 -2.35 -24.66
C ASN A 536 19.89 -3.21 -25.89
N ARG A 537 21.17 -3.31 -26.29
CA ARG A 537 21.61 -4.19 -27.38
C ARG A 537 21.39 -5.66 -27.06
N LEU A 538 21.69 -6.08 -25.83
CA LEU A 538 21.45 -7.46 -25.37
C LEU A 538 19.96 -7.82 -25.40
N VAL A 539 19.08 -6.89 -24.98
CA VAL A 539 17.62 -7.05 -25.06
C VAL A 539 17.15 -7.19 -26.52
N GLN A 540 17.67 -6.37 -27.44
CA GLN A 540 17.35 -6.47 -28.87
C GLN A 540 17.76 -7.83 -29.45
N LEU A 541 18.96 -8.31 -29.08
CA LEU A 541 19.44 -9.63 -29.48
C LEU A 541 18.52 -10.74 -28.94
N MET A 542 18.13 -10.69 -27.66
CA MET A 542 17.24 -11.69 -27.09
C MET A 542 15.85 -11.68 -27.73
N LYS A 543 15.31 -10.50 -28.06
CA LYS A 543 14.06 -10.37 -28.83
C LYS A 543 14.18 -11.01 -30.22
N ALA A 544 15.32 -10.85 -30.90
CA ALA A 544 15.57 -11.50 -32.18
C ALA A 544 15.64 -13.03 -32.06
N VAL A 545 16.29 -13.56 -31.02
CA VAL A 545 16.36 -15.00 -30.74
C VAL A 545 14.99 -15.58 -30.37
N GLN A 546 14.17 -14.83 -29.62
CA GLN A 546 12.81 -15.27 -29.26
C GLN A 546 11.88 -15.38 -30.49
N ARG A 547 12.02 -14.46 -31.46
CA ARG A 547 11.26 -14.46 -32.73
C ARG A 547 11.62 -15.61 -33.67
N GLU A 548 12.81 -16.19 -33.54
CA GLU A 548 13.22 -17.34 -34.36
C GLU A 548 12.29 -18.53 -34.10
N SER A 549 11.79 -19.16 -35.18
CA SER A 549 11.00 -20.38 -35.08
C SER A 549 11.90 -21.62 -35.07
N GLY A 550 11.66 -22.53 -34.14
CA GLY A 550 12.41 -23.79 -34.05
C GLY A 550 12.68 -24.25 -32.62
N ASN A 551 13.36 -25.39 -32.52
CA ASN A 551 13.76 -25.99 -31.26
C ASN A 551 14.88 -25.18 -30.57
N ARG A 552 15.13 -25.48 -29.29
CA ARG A 552 16.16 -24.83 -28.47
C ARG A 552 17.55 -24.82 -29.12
N LYS A 553 17.91 -25.89 -29.86
CA LYS A 553 19.20 -26.01 -30.54
C LYS A 553 19.35 -24.95 -31.64
N LYS A 554 18.36 -24.83 -32.53
CA LYS A 554 18.33 -23.81 -33.58
C LYS A 554 18.35 -22.38 -33.02
N LYS A 555 17.61 -22.15 -31.93
CA LYS A 555 17.63 -20.85 -31.21
C LYS A 555 19.00 -20.55 -30.59
N THR A 556 19.70 -21.57 -30.10
CA THR A 556 21.06 -21.43 -29.56
C THR A 556 22.05 -21.12 -30.69
N GLU A 557 22.01 -21.83 -31.81
CA GLU A 557 22.84 -21.55 -32.99
C GLU A 557 22.60 -20.11 -33.50
N ARG A 558 21.35 -19.65 -33.51
CA ARG A 558 21.01 -18.26 -33.86
C ARG A 558 21.58 -17.24 -32.87
N LEU A 559 21.51 -17.51 -31.57
CA LEU A 559 22.11 -16.68 -30.53
C LEU A 559 23.63 -16.54 -30.74
N GLN A 560 24.32 -17.66 -30.96
CA GLN A 560 25.77 -17.68 -31.20
C GLN A 560 26.15 -16.92 -32.47
N ALA A 561 25.41 -17.13 -33.56
CA ALA A 561 25.64 -16.41 -34.82
C ALA A 561 25.42 -14.89 -34.69
N LEU A 562 24.38 -14.45 -33.96
CA LEU A 562 24.12 -13.03 -33.72
C LEU A 562 25.16 -12.38 -32.79
N LEU A 563 25.70 -13.13 -31.83
CA LEU A 563 26.78 -12.66 -30.97
C LEU A 563 28.12 -12.53 -31.73
N ALA A 564 28.38 -13.43 -32.68
CA ALA A 564 29.57 -13.39 -33.52
C ALA A 564 29.55 -12.25 -34.56
N ASP A 565 28.37 -11.78 -34.96
CA ASP A 565 28.18 -10.66 -35.88
C ASP A 565 28.45 -9.31 -35.19
N ASN A 566 29.74 -8.92 -35.15
CA ASN A 566 30.18 -7.70 -34.49
C ASN A 566 29.79 -6.41 -35.23
N GLU A 567 29.42 -6.49 -36.52
CA GLU A 567 29.01 -5.33 -37.32
C GLU A 567 27.62 -4.83 -36.93
N LYS A 568 26.70 -5.75 -36.57
CA LYS A 568 25.30 -5.39 -36.27
C LYS A 568 25.00 -5.26 -34.78
N VAL A 569 25.62 -6.07 -33.94
CA VAL A 569 25.22 -6.18 -32.52
C VAL A 569 26.28 -5.59 -31.59
N ASN A 570 27.57 -5.64 -31.95
CA ASN A 570 28.69 -5.06 -31.20
C ASN A 570 28.63 -5.41 -29.69
N LEU A 571 28.69 -6.72 -29.40
CA LEU A 571 28.64 -7.32 -28.06
C LEU A 571 29.77 -8.34 -27.79
N SER A 572 30.47 -8.82 -28.83
CA SER A 572 31.58 -9.77 -28.69
C SER A 572 32.89 -9.09 -28.32
N GLU A 573 33.12 -7.88 -28.85
CA GLU A 573 34.26 -7.03 -28.50
C GLU A 573 33.79 -5.58 -28.28
N ILE A 574 33.85 -5.13 -27.04
CA ILE A 574 33.45 -3.79 -26.60
C ILE A 574 34.59 -3.14 -25.82
N GLU A 575 34.55 -1.81 -25.72
CA GLU A 575 35.40 -1.11 -24.75
C GLU A 575 35.10 -1.61 -23.32
N PRO A 576 36.11 -1.69 -22.43
CA PRO A 576 35.92 -2.22 -21.08
C PRO A 576 34.88 -1.42 -20.29
N ILE A 577 33.74 -2.03 -19.98
CA ILE A 577 32.69 -1.46 -19.12
C ILE A 577 32.55 -2.29 -17.83
N PRO A 578 32.18 -1.69 -16.70
CA PRO A 578 31.80 -2.46 -15.51
C PRO A 578 30.59 -3.35 -15.82
N LEU A 579 30.55 -4.58 -15.32
CA LEU A 579 29.38 -5.45 -15.43
C LEU A 579 28.26 -4.91 -14.54
N PRO A 580 27.03 -4.68 -15.05
CA PRO A 580 25.92 -4.17 -14.23
C PRO A 580 25.68 -4.98 -12.95
N LEU A 581 25.71 -6.31 -13.05
CA LEU A 581 25.50 -7.23 -11.94
C LEU A 581 26.58 -7.11 -10.85
N GLU A 582 27.83 -6.86 -11.24
CA GLU A 582 28.99 -6.81 -10.36
C GLU A 582 30.01 -5.78 -10.86
N PRO A 583 29.89 -4.50 -10.44
CA PRO A 583 30.64 -3.39 -11.04
C PRO A 583 32.15 -3.41 -10.78
N LEU A 584 32.63 -4.28 -9.87
CA LEU A 584 34.06 -4.53 -9.67
C LEU A 584 34.69 -5.30 -10.83
N ILE A 585 33.89 -6.02 -11.62
CA ILE A 585 34.35 -6.80 -12.78
C ILE A 585 34.14 -5.96 -14.05
N ARG A 586 35.23 -5.66 -14.76
CA ARG A 586 35.18 -4.97 -16.05
C ARG A 586 35.17 -5.98 -17.19
N ILE A 587 34.20 -5.88 -18.09
CA ILE A 587 33.98 -6.81 -19.20
C ILE A 587 34.37 -6.20 -20.54
N ARG A 588 34.93 -7.01 -21.44
CA ARG A 588 35.30 -6.66 -22.82
C ARG A 588 34.39 -7.27 -23.88
N GLY A 589 33.44 -8.11 -23.48
CA GLY A 589 32.47 -8.70 -24.41
C GLY A 589 32.01 -10.08 -23.97
N ILE A 590 31.20 -10.71 -24.82
CA ILE A 590 30.60 -12.04 -24.60
C ILE A 590 31.26 -13.04 -25.54
N VAL A 591 31.62 -14.22 -25.02
CA VAL A 591 32.20 -15.32 -25.81
C VAL A 591 31.10 -16.07 -26.58
N PRO A 592 30.98 -15.91 -27.91
CA PRO A 592 29.83 -16.40 -28.66
C PRO A 592 29.67 -17.91 -28.61
N GLU A 593 30.73 -18.71 -28.74
CA GLU A 593 30.63 -20.17 -28.86
C GLU A 593 30.11 -20.85 -27.58
N THR A 594 30.27 -20.17 -26.45
CA THR A 594 29.86 -20.68 -25.13
C THR A 594 28.42 -20.33 -24.76
N ALA A 595 27.79 -19.42 -25.53
CA ALA A 595 26.44 -18.97 -25.25
C ALA A 595 25.42 -20.10 -25.46
N THR A 596 24.55 -20.32 -24.47
CA THR A 596 23.57 -21.42 -24.50
C THR A 596 22.24 -20.99 -23.89
N LEU A 597 21.14 -21.64 -24.30
CA LEU A 597 19.80 -21.41 -23.75
C LEU A 597 19.40 -22.53 -22.79
N PHE A 598 18.86 -22.17 -21.62
CA PHE A 598 18.34 -23.14 -20.65
C PHE A 598 17.05 -23.82 -21.14
N LYS A 599 16.77 -25.01 -20.62
CA LYS A 599 15.53 -25.76 -20.85
C LYS A 599 14.44 -25.25 -19.90
N SER A 600 13.92 -24.04 -20.16
CA SER A 600 12.83 -23.40 -19.41
C SER A 600 11.87 -22.71 -20.38
N ALA A 601 10.64 -22.42 -19.94
CA ALA A 601 9.59 -21.81 -20.77
C ALA A 601 10.04 -20.47 -21.39
N LEU A 602 10.72 -19.62 -20.61
CA LEU A 602 11.22 -18.32 -21.07
C LEU A 602 12.62 -18.39 -21.72
N MET A 603 13.24 -19.58 -21.75
CA MET A 603 14.56 -19.86 -22.33
C MET A 603 15.61 -18.78 -22.00
N PRO A 604 15.98 -18.59 -20.72
CA PRO A 604 17.01 -17.63 -20.36
C PRO A 604 18.36 -18.03 -20.96
N ALA A 605 19.21 -17.04 -21.22
CA ALA A 605 20.51 -17.23 -21.86
C ALA A 605 21.63 -17.32 -20.82
N LYS A 606 22.44 -18.38 -20.89
CA LYS A 606 23.73 -18.46 -20.21
C LYS A 606 24.79 -17.84 -21.12
N LEU A 607 25.42 -16.78 -20.65
CA LEU A 607 26.42 -15.99 -21.36
C LEU A 607 27.71 -15.99 -20.54
N ILE A 608 28.85 -16.20 -21.20
CA ILE A 608 30.16 -16.09 -20.55
C ILE A 608 30.80 -14.78 -20.99
N PHE A 609 31.04 -13.92 -20.01
CA PHE A 609 31.68 -12.63 -20.21
C PHE A 609 33.20 -12.77 -20.09
N LYS A 610 33.93 -12.15 -21.00
CA LYS A 610 35.38 -12.04 -20.91
C LYS A 610 35.72 -10.77 -20.14
N ALA A 611 36.32 -10.93 -18.97
CA ALA A 611 36.78 -9.81 -18.16
C ALA A 611 38.09 -9.22 -18.74
N GLU A 612 38.42 -8.00 -18.31
CA GLU A 612 39.61 -7.28 -18.74
C GLU A 612 40.92 -7.98 -18.37
N ASP A 613 40.94 -8.67 -17.23
CA ASP A 613 42.06 -9.50 -16.75
C ASP A 613 42.14 -10.87 -17.46
N GLY A 614 41.19 -11.17 -18.36
CA GLY A 614 41.08 -12.46 -19.05
C GLY A 614 40.24 -13.51 -18.32
N THR A 615 39.74 -13.20 -17.12
CA THR A 615 38.85 -14.10 -16.36
C THR A 615 37.51 -14.29 -17.08
N MET A 616 36.98 -15.51 -17.07
CA MET A 616 35.68 -15.81 -17.66
C MET A 616 34.60 -15.78 -16.59
N TYR A 617 33.58 -14.94 -16.77
CA TYR A 617 32.52 -14.73 -15.79
C TYR A 617 31.15 -15.18 -16.34
N PRO A 618 30.60 -16.31 -15.89
CA PRO A 618 29.33 -16.82 -16.39
C PRO A 618 28.14 -16.12 -15.73
N VAL A 619 27.17 -15.69 -16.55
CA VAL A 619 25.97 -14.97 -16.13
C VAL A 619 24.76 -15.51 -16.85
N ILE A 620 23.61 -15.51 -16.18
CA ILE A 620 22.32 -15.79 -16.77
C ILE A 620 21.63 -14.45 -17.07
N PHE A 621 21.18 -14.26 -18.30
CA PHE A 621 20.34 -13.14 -18.69
C PHE A 621 18.91 -13.65 -18.95
N LYS A 622 17.94 -13.13 -18.19
CA LYS A 622 16.52 -13.43 -18.37
C LYS A 622 15.82 -12.29 -19.11
N HIS A 623 14.93 -12.63 -20.04
CA HIS A 623 14.06 -11.69 -20.75
C HIS A 623 12.63 -12.24 -20.82
N GLY A 624 11.66 -11.43 -20.41
CA GLY A 624 10.25 -11.79 -20.21
C GLY A 624 9.86 -12.13 -18.77
N ASP A 625 10.70 -11.84 -17.78
CA ASP A 625 10.52 -12.19 -16.37
C ASP A 625 10.86 -11.00 -15.46
N ASP A 626 10.09 -10.78 -14.39
CA ASP A 626 10.34 -9.71 -13.40
C ASP A 626 11.23 -10.24 -12.26
N LEU A 627 12.50 -9.84 -12.28
CA LEU A 627 13.49 -10.29 -11.31
C LEU A 627 13.51 -9.50 -10.00
N ARG A 628 12.67 -8.47 -9.82
CA ARG A 628 12.67 -7.65 -8.59
C ARG A 628 12.36 -8.48 -7.35
N GLN A 629 11.50 -9.49 -7.49
CA GLN A 629 11.15 -10.41 -6.41
C GLN A 629 12.35 -11.27 -5.98
N ASP A 630 13.00 -11.97 -6.91
CA ASP A 630 14.22 -12.74 -6.64
C ASP A 630 15.33 -11.85 -6.08
N GLN A 631 15.48 -10.64 -6.62
CA GLN A 631 16.47 -9.68 -6.16
C GLN A 631 16.25 -9.29 -4.69
N LEU A 632 15.01 -8.95 -4.30
CA LEU A 632 14.69 -8.64 -2.92
C LEU A 632 15.00 -9.83 -2.00
N ILE A 633 14.56 -11.03 -2.37
CA ILE A 633 14.75 -12.22 -1.53
C ILE A 633 16.23 -12.54 -1.36
N LEU A 634 17.03 -12.49 -2.44
CA LEU A 634 18.48 -12.76 -2.34
C LEU A 634 19.24 -11.66 -1.61
N GLN A 635 18.79 -10.41 -1.67
CA GLN A 635 19.32 -9.33 -0.84
C GLN A 635 19.05 -9.62 0.65
N ILE A 636 17.84 -10.06 1.00
CA ILE A 636 17.50 -10.44 2.37
C ILE A 636 18.28 -11.68 2.83
N ILE A 637 18.47 -12.69 1.96
CA ILE A 637 19.32 -13.85 2.26
C ILE A 637 20.78 -13.42 2.50
N SER A 638 21.29 -12.49 1.68
CA SER A 638 22.65 -11.93 1.85
C SER A 638 22.80 -11.21 3.18
N LEU A 639 21.78 -10.43 3.57
CA LEU A 639 21.73 -9.78 4.87
C LEU A 639 21.70 -10.81 6.01
N MET A 640 20.84 -11.81 5.93
CA MET A 640 20.76 -12.87 6.93
C MET A 640 22.10 -13.62 7.07
N ASP A 641 22.78 -13.92 5.97
CA ASP A 641 24.13 -14.51 6.01
C ASP A 641 25.14 -13.58 6.71
N LYS A 642 25.13 -12.28 6.41
CA LYS A 642 25.99 -11.28 7.09
C LYS A 642 25.71 -11.22 8.59
N LEU A 643 24.43 -11.20 8.99
CA LEU A 643 24.02 -11.17 10.40
C LEU A 643 24.44 -12.44 11.15
N LEU A 644 24.28 -13.61 10.53
CA LEU A 644 24.73 -14.87 11.12
C LEU A 644 26.26 -14.92 11.26
N ARG A 645 27.01 -14.46 10.25
CA ARG A 645 28.47 -14.36 10.32
C ARG A 645 28.94 -13.38 11.40
N LYS A 646 28.21 -12.29 11.65
CA LYS A 646 28.46 -11.34 12.76
C LYS A 646 28.40 -12.02 14.13
N GLU A 647 27.54 -13.03 14.28
CA GLU A 647 27.42 -13.88 15.46
C GLU A 647 28.38 -15.09 15.44
N ASN A 648 29.35 -15.12 14.53
CA ASN A 648 30.29 -16.22 14.27
C ASN A 648 29.64 -17.54 13.81
N LEU A 649 28.45 -17.47 13.19
CA LEU A 649 27.76 -18.61 12.60
C LEU A 649 27.85 -18.60 11.06
N ASP A 650 28.86 -19.24 10.48
CA ASP A 650 28.97 -19.41 9.03
C ASP A 650 28.24 -20.67 8.54
N LEU A 651 27.00 -20.49 8.07
CA LEU A 651 26.17 -21.56 7.52
C LEU A 651 26.51 -21.90 6.05
N LYS A 652 27.58 -21.36 5.47
CA LYS A 652 28.02 -21.66 4.09
C LYS A 652 26.93 -21.40 3.03
N LEU A 653 26.10 -20.38 3.26
CA LEU A 653 25.06 -19.96 2.31
C LEU A 653 25.67 -19.50 0.98
N THR A 654 24.87 -19.53 -0.08
CA THR A 654 25.29 -19.11 -1.43
C THR A 654 24.27 -18.11 -2.00
N PRO A 655 24.17 -16.89 -1.43
CA PRO A 655 23.33 -15.84 -2.00
C PRO A 655 23.96 -15.36 -3.31
N TYR A 656 23.48 -15.90 -4.43
CA TYR A 656 23.95 -15.52 -5.76
C TYR A 656 23.38 -14.15 -6.14
N LYS A 657 24.16 -13.36 -6.91
CA LYS A 657 23.78 -11.99 -7.27
C LYS A 657 22.64 -11.97 -8.27
N VAL A 658 21.68 -11.07 -8.09
CA VAL A 658 20.59 -10.79 -9.04
C VAL A 658 20.44 -9.28 -9.19
N LEU A 659 20.23 -8.83 -10.43
CA LEU A 659 19.95 -7.44 -10.74
C LEU A 659 18.87 -7.34 -11.82
N ALA A 660 17.70 -6.85 -11.44
CA ALA A 660 16.70 -6.38 -12.38
C ALA A 660 17.21 -5.11 -13.07
N THR A 661 17.16 -5.10 -14.40
CA THR A 661 17.48 -3.91 -15.22
C THR A 661 16.25 -3.31 -15.90
N SER A 662 15.12 -3.99 -15.83
CA SER A 662 13.76 -3.48 -16.03
C SER A 662 12.76 -4.40 -15.33
N THR A 663 11.46 -4.16 -15.49
CA THR A 663 10.39 -5.07 -15.04
C THR A 663 10.23 -6.32 -15.89
N LYS A 664 11.01 -6.46 -16.98
CA LYS A 664 10.92 -7.59 -17.93
C LYS A 664 12.25 -8.31 -18.14
N HIS A 665 13.36 -7.79 -17.63
CA HIS A 665 14.66 -8.43 -17.84
C HIS A 665 15.67 -8.09 -16.74
N GLY A 666 16.68 -8.94 -16.63
CA GLY A 666 17.82 -8.68 -15.76
C GLY A 666 18.84 -9.80 -15.77
N PHE A 667 19.82 -9.67 -14.89
CA PHE A 667 20.98 -10.54 -14.77
C PHE A 667 20.91 -11.37 -13.49
N MET A 668 21.40 -12.60 -13.56
CA MET A 668 21.61 -13.47 -12.41
C MET A 668 23.00 -14.10 -12.51
N GLN A 669 23.69 -14.22 -11.38
CA GLN A 669 24.98 -14.90 -11.32
C GLN A 669 24.79 -16.39 -11.58
N PHE A 670 25.61 -16.97 -12.48
CA PHE A 670 25.61 -18.41 -12.68
C PHE A 670 26.54 -19.06 -11.65
N VAL A 671 25.98 -19.92 -10.80
CA VAL A 671 26.75 -20.77 -9.89
C VAL A 671 26.92 -22.15 -10.52
N GLN A 672 28.14 -22.67 -10.51
CA GLN A 672 28.41 -24.01 -11.05
C GLN A 672 27.86 -25.09 -10.12
N SER A 673 26.69 -25.64 -10.47
CA SER A 673 25.92 -26.58 -9.65
C SER A 673 25.08 -27.53 -10.50
N VAL A 674 24.49 -28.54 -9.84
CA VAL A 674 23.60 -29.55 -10.43
C VAL A 674 22.30 -29.60 -9.64
N PRO A 675 21.11 -29.67 -10.26
CA PRO A 675 19.85 -29.86 -9.54
C PRO A 675 19.81 -31.18 -8.76
N VAL A 676 19.23 -31.18 -7.57
CA VAL A 676 19.10 -32.40 -6.75
C VAL A 676 18.32 -33.47 -7.50
N ALA A 677 17.27 -33.11 -8.25
CA ALA A 677 16.54 -34.05 -9.11
C ALA A 677 17.46 -34.81 -10.10
N GLU A 678 18.40 -34.10 -10.72
CA GLU A 678 19.37 -34.69 -11.66
C GLU A 678 20.40 -35.55 -10.93
N VAL A 679 20.85 -35.12 -9.74
CA VAL A 679 21.76 -35.91 -8.89
C VAL A 679 21.13 -37.26 -8.53
N LEU A 680 19.85 -37.29 -8.15
CA LEU A 680 19.14 -38.52 -7.83
C LEU A 680 18.95 -39.41 -9.05
N ALA A 681 18.65 -38.83 -10.21
CA ALA A 681 18.49 -39.58 -11.45
C ALA A 681 19.78 -40.23 -11.95
N THR A 682 20.94 -39.58 -11.71
CA THR A 682 22.24 -40.02 -12.24
C THR A 682 23.06 -40.84 -11.25
N GLU A 683 23.08 -40.46 -9.97
CA GLU A 683 23.92 -41.08 -8.93
C GLU A 683 23.09 -41.83 -7.87
N GLY A 684 21.76 -41.82 -7.97
CA GLY A 684 20.82 -42.50 -7.07
C GLY A 684 20.54 -41.76 -5.77
N ASN A 685 21.57 -41.24 -5.10
CA ASN A 685 21.43 -40.45 -3.87
C ASN A 685 22.54 -39.38 -3.73
N ILE A 686 22.31 -38.42 -2.83
CA ILE A 686 23.21 -37.27 -2.59
C ILE A 686 24.58 -37.74 -2.07
N GLN A 687 24.63 -38.78 -1.22
CA GLN A 687 25.90 -39.29 -0.68
C GLN A 687 26.80 -39.89 -1.76
N SER A 688 26.24 -40.65 -2.71
CA SER A 688 26.96 -41.20 -3.86
C SER A 688 27.58 -40.10 -4.71
N PHE A 689 26.84 -39.02 -4.96
CA PHE A 689 27.34 -37.85 -5.67
C PHE A 689 28.55 -37.21 -4.96
N PHE A 690 28.47 -37.00 -3.65
CA PHE A 690 29.60 -36.46 -2.89
C PHE A 690 30.78 -37.42 -2.82
N ARG A 691 30.55 -38.74 -2.66
CA ARG A 691 31.61 -39.75 -2.63
C ARG A 691 32.38 -39.78 -3.94
N LYS A 692 31.71 -39.56 -5.07
CA LYS A 692 32.33 -39.49 -6.41
C LYS A 692 33.20 -38.26 -6.59
N HIS A 693 32.81 -37.11 -6.04
CA HIS A 693 33.49 -35.83 -6.26
C HIS A 693 34.48 -35.42 -5.16
N ALA A 694 34.29 -35.94 -3.95
CA ALA A 694 35.10 -35.64 -2.77
C ALA A 694 35.26 -36.88 -1.85
N PRO A 695 35.88 -37.98 -2.34
CA PRO A 695 36.08 -39.19 -1.56
C PRO A 695 37.04 -38.95 -0.39
N SER A 696 36.78 -39.58 0.76
CA SER A 696 37.68 -39.60 1.90
C SER A 696 37.51 -40.87 2.73
N GLU A 697 38.60 -41.59 2.99
CA GLU A 697 38.57 -42.84 3.76
C GLU A 697 38.25 -42.63 5.25
N LYS A 698 38.64 -41.48 5.81
CA LYS A 698 38.43 -41.13 7.22
C LYS A 698 37.16 -40.31 7.46
N GLY A 699 36.49 -39.91 6.39
CA GLY A 699 35.34 -39.03 6.46
C GLY A 699 34.01 -39.79 6.52
N PRO A 700 32.94 -39.15 7.01
CA PRO A 700 31.64 -39.80 7.17
C PRO A 700 31.11 -40.32 5.84
N TYR A 701 30.65 -41.58 5.82
CA TYR A 701 30.09 -42.24 4.62
C TYR A 701 31.06 -42.32 3.41
N GLY A 702 32.37 -42.21 3.66
CA GLY A 702 33.41 -42.20 2.62
C GLY A 702 33.57 -40.84 1.92
N ILE A 703 33.05 -39.77 2.52
CA ILE A 703 32.99 -38.41 1.96
C ILE A 703 33.87 -37.49 2.81
N SER A 704 34.55 -36.52 2.21
CA SER A 704 35.28 -35.48 2.95
C SER A 704 34.42 -34.82 4.03
N SER A 705 34.93 -34.76 5.27
CA SER A 705 34.25 -34.14 6.41
C SER A 705 33.91 -32.68 6.15
N GLU A 706 34.75 -31.94 5.42
CA GLU A 706 34.50 -30.53 5.05
C GLU A 706 33.29 -30.38 4.12
N VAL A 707 33.14 -31.29 3.15
CA VAL A 707 32.02 -31.29 2.20
C VAL A 707 30.73 -31.65 2.92
N MET A 708 30.76 -32.64 3.81
CA MET A 708 29.60 -33.02 4.60
C MET A 708 29.19 -31.90 5.58
N ASP A 709 30.15 -31.27 6.26
CA ASP A 709 29.90 -30.10 7.12
C ASP A 709 29.29 -28.93 6.34
N THR A 710 29.83 -28.64 5.14
CA THR A 710 29.29 -27.61 4.25
C THR A 710 27.85 -27.92 3.82
N TYR A 711 27.55 -29.18 3.53
CA TYR A 711 26.21 -29.63 3.19
C TYR A 711 25.22 -29.48 4.35
N VAL A 712 25.60 -29.95 5.54
CA VAL A 712 24.78 -29.84 6.75
C VAL A 712 24.48 -28.38 7.08
N LYS A 713 25.51 -27.52 7.07
CA LYS A 713 25.38 -26.08 7.37
C LYS A 713 24.52 -25.34 6.36
N SER A 714 24.79 -25.53 5.07
CA SER A 714 24.02 -24.86 4.01
C SER A 714 22.57 -25.33 3.99
N CYS A 715 22.33 -26.62 4.21
CA CYS A 715 20.99 -27.16 4.38
C CYS A 715 20.26 -26.53 5.57
N ALA A 716 20.89 -26.44 6.75
CA ALA A 716 20.29 -25.83 7.93
C ALA A 716 19.92 -24.36 7.69
N GLY A 717 20.85 -23.58 7.13
CA GLY A 717 20.63 -22.17 6.85
C GLY A 717 19.48 -21.92 5.86
N TYR A 718 19.44 -22.63 4.72
CA TYR A 718 18.35 -22.47 3.76
C TYR A 718 17.01 -22.96 4.31
N CYS A 719 16.95 -24.04 5.11
CA CYS A 719 15.69 -24.48 5.70
C CYS A 719 15.12 -23.43 6.69
N VAL A 720 15.96 -22.81 7.52
CA VAL A 720 15.51 -21.75 8.45
C VAL A 720 15.09 -20.49 7.69
N ILE A 721 15.91 -20.04 6.74
CA ILE A 721 15.63 -18.80 5.99
C ILE A 721 14.38 -18.93 5.14
N THR A 722 14.19 -20.06 4.44
CA THR A 722 12.99 -20.29 3.63
C THR A 722 11.73 -20.45 4.48
N TYR A 723 11.85 -20.95 5.71
CA TYR A 723 10.74 -20.95 6.67
C TYR A 723 10.36 -19.52 7.07
N ILE A 724 11.33 -18.68 7.47
CA ILE A 724 11.09 -17.29 7.88
C ILE A 724 10.46 -16.48 6.75
N LEU A 725 11.00 -16.61 5.53
CA LEU A 725 10.51 -15.89 4.35
C LEU A 725 9.24 -16.52 3.73
N GLY A 726 8.83 -17.69 4.21
CA GLY A 726 7.67 -18.42 3.69
C GLY A 726 7.78 -18.76 2.20
N VAL A 727 8.97 -19.19 1.74
CA VAL A 727 9.21 -19.52 0.33
C VAL A 727 8.49 -20.81 -0.05
N GLY A 728 7.65 -20.73 -1.08
CA GLY A 728 6.87 -21.83 -1.64
C GLY A 728 7.58 -22.61 -2.75
N ASP A 729 6.90 -23.61 -3.30
CA ASP A 729 7.33 -24.35 -4.50
C ASP A 729 8.78 -24.86 -4.48
N ARG A 730 9.20 -25.44 -3.34
CA ARG A 730 10.54 -26.05 -3.19
C ARG A 730 10.49 -27.51 -3.60
N HIS A 731 10.57 -27.77 -4.91
CA HIS A 731 10.80 -29.11 -5.47
C HIS A 731 12.28 -29.34 -5.79
N LEU A 732 12.64 -30.60 -6.08
CA LEU A 732 14.04 -31.05 -6.21
C LEU A 732 14.80 -30.41 -7.39
N ASP A 733 14.11 -29.82 -8.38
CA ASP A 733 14.78 -29.06 -9.46
C ASP A 733 15.16 -27.63 -9.03
N ASN A 734 14.47 -27.08 -8.02
CA ASN A 734 14.75 -25.75 -7.46
C ASN A 734 15.80 -25.79 -6.35
N LEU A 735 16.31 -26.98 -6.03
CA LEU A 735 17.40 -27.21 -5.09
C LEU A 735 18.65 -27.55 -5.89
N LEU A 736 19.67 -26.70 -5.79
CA LEU A 736 20.94 -26.89 -6.49
C LEU A 736 22.03 -27.30 -5.52
N LEU A 737 22.88 -28.21 -5.98
CA LEU A 737 23.98 -28.79 -5.22
C LEU A 737 25.30 -28.57 -5.95
N THR A 738 26.31 -28.09 -5.20
CA THR A 738 27.68 -27.93 -5.70
C THR A 738 28.53 -29.16 -5.36
N LYS A 739 29.62 -29.36 -6.11
CA LYS A 739 30.60 -30.43 -5.82
C LYS A 739 31.29 -30.26 -4.47
N THR A 740 31.29 -29.06 -3.90
CA THR A 740 31.90 -28.74 -2.61
C THR A 740 30.91 -28.87 -1.44
N GLY A 741 29.71 -29.39 -1.67
CA GLY A 741 28.72 -29.63 -0.60
C GLY A 741 27.72 -28.52 -0.38
N LYS A 742 27.86 -27.33 -0.98
CA LYS A 742 26.87 -26.25 -0.80
C LYS A 742 25.55 -26.63 -1.45
N LEU A 743 24.49 -26.64 -0.65
CA LEU A 743 23.09 -26.71 -1.08
C LEU A 743 22.52 -25.29 -1.09
N PHE A 744 21.84 -24.90 -2.16
CA PHE A 744 21.17 -23.60 -2.22
C PHE A 744 19.90 -23.67 -3.07
N HIS A 745 18.98 -22.76 -2.79
CA HIS A 745 17.68 -22.71 -3.43
C HIS A 745 17.70 -21.67 -4.56
N ILE A 746 17.00 -21.95 -5.65
CA ILE A 746 16.77 -21.01 -6.76
C ILE A 746 15.27 -20.77 -6.97
N ASP A 747 14.95 -19.79 -7.82
CA ASP A 747 13.59 -19.45 -8.27
C ASP A 747 12.68 -19.04 -7.10
N PHE A 748 12.65 -17.77 -6.73
CA PHE A 748 11.84 -17.29 -5.59
C PHE A 748 10.48 -16.74 -6.02
N GLY A 749 9.87 -17.30 -7.07
CA GLY A 749 8.59 -16.85 -7.63
C GLY A 749 7.37 -16.99 -6.71
N TYR A 750 7.45 -17.80 -5.64
CA TYR A 750 6.40 -17.95 -4.63
C TYR A 750 6.94 -17.66 -3.24
N ILE A 751 6.49 -16.57 -2.60
CA ILE A 751 6.95 -16.15 -1.27
C ILE A 751 5.80 -15.85 -0.31
N LEU A 752 6.12 -15.56 0.96
CA LEU A 752 5.16 -15.10 1.96
C LEU A 752 3.97 -16.06 2.15
N GLY A 753 4.28 -17.36 2.20
CA GLY A 753 3.34 -18.43 2.49
C GLY A 753 2.51 -18.90 1.29
N ARG A 754 2.77 -18.39 0.09
CA ARG A 754 2.17 -18.90 -1.13
C ARG A 754 2.85 -20.19 -1.55
N ASP A 755 2.07 -21.18 -1.93
CA ASP A 755 2.59 -22.43 -2.46
C ASP A 755 1.59 -22.98 -3.49
N PRO A 756 2.04 -23.45 -4.67
CA PRO A 756 1.16 -24.14 -5.61
C PRO A 756 0.65 -25.48 -5.05
N LYS A 757 1.32 -26.06 -4.05
CA LYS A 757 0.90 -27.32 -3.43
C LYS A 757 -0.17 -27.04 -2.36
N PRO A 758 -1.28 -27.81 -2.31
CA PRO A 758 -2.41 -27.55 -1.41
C PRO A 758 -2.10 -27.77 0.08
N LEU A 759 -1.12 -28.62 0.41
CA LEU A 759 -0.69 -28.91 1.79
C LEU A 759 0.84 -28.97 1.83
N PRO A 760 1.53 -27.82 1.82
CA PRO A 760 2.98 -27.80 1.90
C PRO A 760 3.44 -28.19 3.31
N PRO A 761 4.58 -28.89 3.45
CA PRO A 761 5.18 -29.10 4.76
C PRO A 761 5.56 -27.74 5.38
N PRO A 762 5.50 -27.62 6.71
CA PRO A 762 5.66 -26.34 7.37
C PRO A 762 7.11 -25.83 7.29
N MET A 763 8.11 -26.72 7.26
CA MET A 763 9.50 -26.43 6.90
C MET A 763 9.88 -27.15 5.60
N LYS A 764 10.65 -26.49 4.73
CA LYS A 764 11.06 -27.04 3.43
C LYS A 764 12.28 -27.96 3.59
N LEU A 765 12.02 -29.16 4.10
CA LEU A 765 12.99 -30.24 4.27
C LEU A 765 12.48 -31.47 3.50
N SER A 766 13.30 -32.02 2.60
CA SER A 766 12.92 -33.22 1.82
C SER A 766 13.53 -34.49 2.43
N LYS A 767 12.95 -35.64 2.10
CA LYS A 767 13.46 -36.95 2.55
C LYS A 767 14.89 -37.17 2.07
N GLU A 768 15.17 -36.82 0.83
CA GLU A 768 16.46 -36.99 0.17
C GLU A 768 17.53 -36.11 0.83
N MET A 769 17.15 -34.94 1.37
CA MET A 769 18.04 -34.09 2.15
C MET A 769 18.45 -34.76 3.47
N VAL A 770 17.49 -35.35 4.18
CA VAL A 770 17.72 -36.08 5.45
C VAL A 770 18.55 -37.35 5.21
N GLU A 771 18.26 -38.09 4.14
CA GLU A 771 19.06 -39.25 3.73
C GLU A 771 20.48 -38.86 3.31
N GLY A 772 20.66 -37.68 2.70
CA GLY A 772 21.97 -37.10 2.42
C GLY A 772 22.84 -36.97 3.67
N MET A 773 22.23 -36.64 4.82
CA MET A 773 22.89 -36.55 6.13
C MET A 773 23.07 -37.92 6.81
N GLY A 774 22.59 -39.01 6.22
CA GLY A 774 22.65 -40.36 6.82
C GLY A 774 21.44 -40.76 7.67
N GLY A 775 20.34 -40.02 7.58
CA GLY A 775 19.07 -40.34 8.24
C GLY A 775 18.89 -39.70 9.62
N MET A 776 17.70 -39.89 10.21
CA MET A 776 17.29 -39.20 11.46
C MET A 776 18.13 -39.56 12.70
N GLN A 777 18.83 -40.71 12.66
CA GLN A 777 19.67 -41.19 13.75
C GLN A 777 21.15 -40.83 13.56
N SER A 778 21.51 -40.12 12.49
CA SER A 778 22.91 -39.76 12.24
C SER A 778 23.37 -38.58 13.09
N GLU A 779 24.67 -38.53 13.37
CA GLU A 779 25.31 -37.39 14.04
C GLU A 779 25.16 -36.11 13.22
N GLN A 780 25.26 -36.21 11.89
CA GLN A 780 25.13 -35.08 10.97
C GLN A 780 23.71 -34.48 11.00
N TYR A 781 22.68 -35.31 11.19
CA TYR A 781 21.31 -34.82 11.35
C TYR A 781 21.09 -34.12 12.70
N GLN A 782 21.73 -34.59 13.78
CA GLN A 782 21.68 -33.89 15.06
C GLN A 782 22.41 -32.54 14.99
N GLU A 783 23.55 -32.47 14.29
CA GLU A 783 24.24 -31.20 14.05
C GLU A 783 23.38 -30.27 13.19
N PHE A 784 22.72 -30.76 12.14
CA PHE A 784 21.75 -29.99 11.36
C PHE A 784 20.67 -29.34 12.26
N ARG A 785 20.07 -30.12 13.17
CA ARG A 785 19.06 -29.60 14.10
C ARG A 785 19.61 -28.47 14.98
N LYS A 786 20.80 -28.68 15.56
CA LYS A 786 21.49 -27.68 16.37
C LYS A 786 21.77 -26.39 15.59
N GLN A 787 22.24 -26.51 14.36
CA GLN A 787 22.47 -25.38 13.45
C GLN A 787 21.16 -24.63 13.15
N CYS A 788 20.05 -25.35 12.92
CA CYS A 788 18.73 -24.74 12.71
C CYS A 788 18.27 -23.92 13.92
N TYR A 789 18.37 -24.45 15.14
CA TYR A 789 17.95 -23.75 16.35
C TYR A 789 18.78 -22.49 16.58
N THR A 790 20.10 -22.63 16.46
CA THR A 790 21.06 -21.54 16.66
C THR A 790 20.83 -20.43 15.64
N ALA A 791 20.68 -20.78 14.36
CA ALA A 791 20.39 -19.83 13.29
C ALA A 791 19.06 -19.11 13.51
N PHE A 792 18.01 -19.83 13.91
CA PHE A 792 16.70 -19.24 14.18
C PHE A 792 16.76 -18.22 15.32
N LEU A 793 17.41 -18.55 16.44
CA LEU A 793 17.56 -17.63 17.57
C LEU A 793 18.36 -16.37 17.20
N HIS A 794 19.47 -16.51 16.47
CA HIS A 794 20.23 -15.34 16.03
C HIS A 794 19.41 -14.46 15.09
N LEU A 795 18.71 -15.02 14.10
CA LEU A 795 17.85 -14.25 13.20
C LEU A 795 16.67 -13.59 13.92
N ARG A 796 16.11 -14.22 14.97
CA ARG A 796 15.06 -13.62 15.82
C ARG A 796 15.52 -12.34 16.50
N ARG A 797 16.79 -12.26 16.95
CA ARG A 797 17.34 -11.05 17.58
C ARG A 797 17.41 -9.85 16.62
N TYR A 798 17.55 -10.12 15.33
CA TYR A 798 17.59 -9.11 14.26
C TYR A 798 16.25 -8.96 13.52
N SER A 799 15.14 -9.45 14.09
CA SER A 799 13.82 -9.42 13.43
C SER A 799 13.40 -8.00 13.06
N ASN A 800 13.66 -7.01 13.91
CA ASN A 800 13.25 -5.61 13.67
C ASN A 800 13.85 -5.05 12.37
N LEU A 801 15.15 -5.26 12.14
CA LEU A 801 15.81 -4.85 10.90
C LEU A 801 15.14 -5.50 9.68
N ILE A 802 14.93 -6.81 9.72
CA ILE A 802 14.33 -7.55 8.61
C ILE A 802 12.90 -7.06 8.34
N LEU A 803 12.10 -6.85 9.40
CA LEU A 803 10.73 -6.34 9.30
C LEU A 803 10.70 -4.90 8.77
N ASN A 804 11.62 -4.04 9.19
CA ASN A 804 11.75 -2.67 8.69
C ASN A 804 12.07 -2.67 7.18
N LEU A 805 12.98 -3.52 6.73
CA LEU A 805 13.31 -3.66 5.30
C LEU A 805 12.11 -4.14 4.48
N PHE A 806 11.33 -5.10 4.97
CA PHE A 806 10.09 -5.51 4.32
C PHE A 806 9.04 -4.40 4.32
N SER A 807 8.94 -3.61 5.40
CA SER A 807 8.01 -2.49 5.49
C SER A 807 8.28 -1.41 4.44
N LEU A 808 9.56 -1.19 4.08
CA LEU A 808 9.95 -0.24 3.03
C LEU A 808 9.68 -0.75 1.60
N MET A 809 9.38 -2.04 1.44
CA MET A 809 9.12 -2.67 0.12
C MET A 809 7.63 -2.88 -0.17
N VAL A 810 6.74 -2.59 0.78
CA VAL A 810 5.29 -2.84 0.64
C VAL A 810 4.71 -2.14 -0.60
N ASP A 811 5.12 -0.89 -0.84
CA ASP A 811 4.63 -0.08 -1.97
C ASP A 811 5.53 -0.18 -3.22
N ALA A 812 6.39 -1.20 -3.31
CA ALA A 812 7.31 -1.40 -4.44
C ALA A 812 6.65 -2.04 -5.68
N ASN A 813 5.35 -2.37 -5.63
CA ASN A 813 4.60 -3.05 -6.70
C ASN A 813 5.27 -4.35 -7.19
N ILE A 814 5.93 -5.08 -6.28
CA ILE A 814 6.50 -6.41 -6.57
C ILE A 814 5.37 -7.44 -6.60
N PRO A 815 5.30 -8.37 -7.59
CA PRO A 815 4.12 -9.21 -7.86
C PRO A 815 3.47 -9.87 -6.64
N ASP A 816 4.21 -10.68 -5.86
CA ASP A 816 3.64 -11.38 -4.70
C ASP A 816 3.32 -10.45 -3.51
N ILE A 817 4.10 -9.37 -3.34
CA ILE A 817 3.91 -8.38 -2.27
C ILE A 817 2.67 -7.52 -2.54
N ALA A 818 2.51 -7.06 -3.78
CA ALA A 818 1.42 -6.20 -4.21
C ALA A 818 0.03 -6.84 -4.07
N LEU A 819 -0.04 -8.17 -3.98
CA LEU A 819 -1.30 -8.88 -3.81
C LEU A 819 -1.83 -8.88 -2.37
N GLU A 820 -0.95 -8.83 -1.36
CA GLU A 820 -1.34 -8.71 0.06
C GLU A 820 -0.39 -7.76 0.84
N PRO A 821 -0.35 -6.46 0.49
CA PRO A 821 0.61 -5.51 1.06
C PRO A 821 0.49 -5.42 2.59
N ASP A 822 -0.74 -5.29 3.11
CA ASP A 822 -1.03 -5.14 4.54
C ASP A 822 -0.62 -6.35 5.39
N LYS A 823 -0.50 -7.54 4.77
CA LYS A 823 -0.15 -8.78 5.46
C LYS A 823 1.31 -9.17 5.28
N THR A 824 2.03 -8.55 4.35
CA THR A 824 3.40 -8.95 3.99
C THR A 824 4.32 -8.96 5.20
N VAL A 825 4.40 -7.84 5.92
CA VAL A 825 5.26 -7.72 7.10
C VAL A 825 4.78 -8.64 8.23
N LYS A 826 3.46 -8.72 8.44
CA LYS A 826 2.85 -9.55 9.48
C LYS A 826 3.15 -11.04 9.29
N LYS A 827 3.07 -11.54 8.06
CA LYS A 827 3.39 -12.95 7.76
C LYS A 827 4.83 -13.31 8.11
N VAL A 828 5.78 -12.43 7.81
CA VAL A 828 7.20 -12.65 8.17
C VAL A 828 7.37 -12.58 9.70
N GLN A 829 6.73 -11.61 10.35
CA GLN A 829 6.74 -11.47 11.81
C GLN A 829 6.20 -12.71 12.51
N ASP A 830 5.07 -13.27 12.04
CA ASP A 830 4.45 -14.46 12.61
C ASP A 830 5.39 -15.68 12.54
N LYS A 831 6.28 -15.74 11.55
CA LYS A 831 7.32 -16.79 11.44
C LYS A 831 8.47 -16.64 12.43
N PHE A 832 8.75 -15.42 12.90
CA PHE A 832 9.77 -15.21 13.93
C PHE A 832 9.31 -15.65 15.33
N ARG A 833 8.01 -15.83 15.55
CA ARG A 833 7.43 -16.21 16.85
C ARG A 833 7.98 -15.34 17.99
N LEU A 834 7.82 -14.03 17.83
CA LEU A 834 8.24 -13.03 18.82
C LEU A 834 7.38 -13.06 20.09
N ASP A 835 6.28 -13.83 20.07
CA ASP A 835 5.43 -14.14 21.21
C ASP A 835 6.06 -15.15 22.19
N LEU A 836 7.07 -15.89 21.75
CA LEU A 836 7.73 -16.95 22.54
C LEU A 836 9.05 -16.47 23.17
N SER A 837 9.39 -17.04 24.32
CA SER A 837 10.77 -16.98 24.87
C SER A 837 11.78 -17.70 23.96
N ASP A 838 13.08 -17.52 24.22
CA ASP A 838 14.12 -18.22 23.47
C ASP A 838 14.03 -19.74 23.66
N GLU A 839 13.73 -20.21 24.87
CA GLU A 839 13.55 -21.64 25.16
C GLU A 839 12.33 -22.23 24.43
N GLU A 840 11.19 -21.54 24.50
CA GLU A 840 9.96 -21.96 23.80
C GLU A 840 10.12 -21.93 22.28
N ALA A 841 10.87 -20.96 21.75
CA ALA A 841 11.16 -20.87 20.32
C ALA A 841 12.02 -22.04 19.82
N VAL A 842 12.97 -22.52 20.63
CA VAL A 842 13.75 -23.74 20.31
C VAL A 842 12.83 -24.97 20.28
N HIS A 843 11.98 -25.14 21.29
CA HIS A 843 11.01 -26.24 21.31
C HIS A 843 10.05 -26.18 20.12
N TYR A 844 9.58 -24.98 19.75
CA TYR A 844 8.76 -24.78 18.57
C TYR A 844 9.49 -25.20 17.29
N MET A 845 10.74 -24.77 17.10
CA MET A 845 11.54 -25.15 15.92
C MET A 845 11.84 -26.66 15.90
N GLN A 846 12.02 -27.28 17.07
CA GLN A 846 12.17 -28.72 17.17
C GLN A 846 10.92 -29.46 16.69
N SER A 847 9.74 -29.10 17.21
CA SER A 847 8.47 -29.69 16.78
C SER A 847 8.23 -29.48 15.30
N LEU A 848 8.56 -28.30 14.76
CA LEU A 848 8.43 -27.97 13.34
C LEU A 848 9.26 -28.90 12.44
N ILE A 849 10.51 -29.18 12.82
CA ILE A 849 11.39 -30.11 12.10
C ILE A 849 10.82 -31.52 12.18
N ASP A 850 10.43 -31.96 13.38
CA ASP A 850 9.95 -33.33 13.61
C ASP A 850 8.61 -33.59 12.87
N GLU A 851 7.70 -32.62 12.85
CA GLU A 851 6.45 -32.65 12.07
C GLU A 851 6.72 -32.67 10.56
N SER A 852 7.66 -31.85 10.09
CA SER A 852 8.02 -31.81 8.67
C SER A 852 8.59 -33.16 8.22
N VAL A 853 9.43 -33.79 9.03
CA VAL A 853 9.98 -35.11 8.73
C VAL A 853 8.92 -36.21 8.85
N GLY A 854 8.07 -36.17 9.89
CA GLY A 854 6.97 -37.12 10.07
C GLY A 854 5.97 -37.10 8.91
N ALA A 855 5.60 -35.91 8.44
CA ALA A 855 4.71 -35.73 7.29
C ALA A 855 5.31 -36.30 5.98
N LEU A 856 6.63 -36.18 5.78
CA LEU A 856 7.31 -36.78 4.62
C LEU A 856 7.16 -38.30 4.63
N PHE A 857 7.39 -38.95 5.77
CA PHE A 857 7.31 -40.42 5.85
C PHE A 857 5.86 -40.92 5.77
N ALA A 858 4.89 -40.19 6.33
CA ALA A 858 3.48 -40.51 6.19
C ALA A 858 3.02 -40.45 4.72
N ALA A 859 3.43 -39.42 3.97
CA ALA A 859 3.12 -39.28 2.54
C ALA A 859 3.72 -40.41 1.68
N VAL A 860 4.92 -40.88 2.02
CA VAL A 860 5.56 -42.03 1.37
C VAL A 860 4.81 -43.33 1.68
N VAL A 861 4.41 -43.55 2.94
CA VAL A 861 3.60 -44.71 3.33
C VAL A 861 2.24 -44.70 2.61
N GLU A 862 1.61 -43.54 2.48
CA GLU A 862 0.34 -43.41 1.76
C GLU A 862 0.49 -43.64 0.25
N GLN A 863 1.58 -43.18 -0.37
CA GLN A 863 1.89 -43.49 -1.77
C GLN A 863 2.18 -44.98 -1.99
N ILE A 864 2.95 -45.61 -1.09
CA ILE A 864 3.19 -47.06 -1.12
C ILE A 864 1.88 -47.82 -0.90
N HIS A 865 0.99 -47.33 -0.03
CA HIS A 865 -0.32 -47.95 0.21
C HIS A 865 -1.23 -47.82 -1.02
N LYS A 866 -1.26 -46.65 -1.69
CA LYS A 866 -1.98 -46.45 -2.97
C LYS A 866 -1.40 -47.31 -4.10
N PHE A 867 -0.08 -47.44 -4.18
CA PHE A 867 0.59 -48.30 -5.14
C PHE A 867 0.32 -49.79 -4.86
N ALA A 868 0.38 -50.22 -3.60
CA ALA A 868 0.04 -51.58 -3.18
C ALA A 868 -1.46 -51.89 -3.40
N GLN A 869 -2.36 -50.93 -3.25
CA GLN A 869 -3.78 -51.06 -3.61
C GLN A 869 -4.00 -51.14 -5.12
N TYR A 870 -3.19 -50.42 -5.92
CA TYR A 870 -3.21 -50.50 -7.38
C TYR A 870 -2.73 -51.85 -7.91
N TRP A 871 -1.74 -52.48 -7.26
CA TRP A 871 -1.25 -53.83 -7.59
C TRP A 871 -2.10 -54.97 -7.00
N ARG A 872 -3.05 -54.66 -6.10
CA ARG A 872 -4.04 -55.63 -5.58
C ARG A 872 -5.35 -55.63 -6.38
N ARG A 873 -5.47 -54.79 -7.40
CA ARG A 873 -6.48 -54.90 -8.46
C ARG A 873 -5.82 -55.42 -9.72
#